data_AF-A0A7C6N4A5-F1
#
_entry.id   AF-A0A7C6N4A5-F1
#
_cell.length_a   1.000
_cell.length_b   1.000
_cell.length_c   1.000
_cell.angle_alpha   90.00
_cell.angle_beta   90.00
_cell.angle_gamma   90.00
#
_symmetry.space_group_name_H-M   'P 1'
#
loop_
_entity.id
_entity.type
_entity.pdbx_description
1 polymer ?
#
loop_
_entity_poly.entity_id
_entity_poly.type
_entity_poly.pdbx_seq_one_letter_code
_entity_poly.pdbx_strand_id
1 'polypeptide(L)'
;MNSYERKNIKLLNLVDQGFSGRTISKVIDNCMDHYITEEDLIRVLGNTLTSNQIINAFKDLDTSAYSIHCLSRFDINMFVIDKLSLEYKTLEELSKNLKTLSKMHLQVKTENKIIEALKLLKLNYFVDLDEDLFQEIKNNEPYPNNKLKEKFLNQYPSLKVDEFDSHIDKLIKLNRVFQSIDGLKVKKNTIIDYLSKSKDDRDLMLFQRLKGHTLQQIAEDKNVTRERVRQIINKRISKYPIFYNEEKYYRILNFYDLSDSELELIGLEDKYLSEYVKIKYKLNPLKSSLDYIVDFNMSGTDLAQKILKNNNLVLIGGDLIQEDFIQIFKKYINTKSIRSFSLVEIKEEFNMFLKSIKVNSDDIFIKTNEDIIIKNRKLENSGFFLSFGNQRFIVYKPDTLGSDFTEALDNFLSEFYGYGSISLFYECNVELCKKNYVKDEKELYAITKALFGNKYIDRIDFVRNPVILSKGLNKEAYIENMILDMDLPCDVDKYLDHVNKVTGLKKESIYGQFSKMINKYKNSQGLITLDNEVTNEQYDFVKNIIGNNECIGYTYLFERIERKYGFDAQIILNDYNLRKIGFTKTNTSIYSIRFLNRLDAVIDAIDKLDQYIILENELRKITNIEYLYYRVYDFIDTNVLVKISKNSYLNLKKRNQCALISKFKNDFLSIINSNEVYVLKNFIYSSTFNALIEMNNEYKELLFSFDTVEIIRSIVLSLREINYIETNDTFIFSKKELSISKLIDDTLNEYGSLSLYELQEALFDKYRIQKIFSNGELSDMGYYCPKSSEKVYLNKEYYEKELEEYLNGNT
;
A
#
# COMPACT_ATOMS: atom_id res chain seq x y z
N MET A 1 23.45 -50.06 47.78
CA MET A 1 23.75 -51.09 48.80
C MET A 1 22.44 -51.62 49.37
N ASN A 2 22.18 -52.92 49.18
CA ASN A 2 20.95 -53.57 49.63
C ASN A 2 21.01 -53.88 51.15
N SER A 3 19.92 -54.41 51.73
CA SER A 3 19.88 -54.72 53.18
C SER A 3 20.80 -55.88 53.60
N TYR A 4 21.02 -56.86 52.72
CA TYR A 4 21.89 -58.01 52.97
C TYR A 4 23.36 -57.60 53.02
N GLU A 5 23.84 -56.90 51.98
CA GLU A 5 25.17 -56.30 51.90
C GLU A 5 25.46 -55.44 53.13
N ARG A 6 24.51 -54.59 53.54
CA ARG A 6 24.70 -53.73 54.70
C ARG A 6 24.91 -54.51 55.99
N LYS A 7 24.18 -55.60 56.21
CA LYS A 7 24.37 -56.43 57.41
C LYS A 7 25.64 -57.26 57.32
N ASN A 8 25.94 -57.81 56.13
CA ASN A 8 27.10 -58.69 55.90
C ASN A 8 28.44 -57.95 56.02
N ILE A 9 28.48 -56.65 55.71
CA ILE A 9 29.67 -55.81 55.94
C ILE A 9 30.13 -55.84 57.41
N LYS A 10 29.23 -56.03 58.38
CA LYS A 10 29.60 -56.15 59.80
C LYS A 10 30.50 -57.34 60.10
N LEU A 11 30.60 -58.33 59.21
CA LEU A 11 31.58 -59.40 59.33
C LEU A 11 33.03 -58.85 59.39
N LEU A 12 33.29 -57.68 58.80
CA LEU A 12 34.58 -56.99 58.90
C LEU A 12 34.91 -56.52 60.32
N ASN A 13 33.97 -56.53 61.27
CA ASN A 13 34.27 -56.32 62.70
C ASN A 13 35.22 -57.41 63.24
N LEU A 14 35.28 -58.60 62.60
CA LEU A 14 36.25 -59.64 62.96
C LEU A 14 37.71 -59.22 62.69
N VAL A 15 37.96 -58.19 61.86
CA VAL A 15 39.31 -57.66 61.67
C VAL A 15 39.88 -57.09 62.97
N ASP A 16 39.03 -56.49 63.82
CA ASP A 16 39.42 -56.01 65.15
C ASP A 16 39.90 -57.15 66.07
N GLN A 17 39.50 -58.39 65.78
CA GLN A 17 39.90 -59.60 66.51
C GLN A 17 41.15 -60.28 65.91
N GLY A 18 41.82 -59.65 64.94
CA GLY A 18 43.06 -60.13 64.33
C GLY A 18 42.87 -61.00 63.09
N PHE A 19 41.65 -61.15 62.58
CA PHE A 19 41.40 -61.89 61.34
C PHE A 19 41.75 -61.06 60.09
N SER A 20 42.20 -61.73 59.03
CA SER A 20 42.58 -61.05 57.78
C SER A 20 41.38 -60.44 57.06
N GLY A 21 41.39 -59.12 56.87
CA GLY A 21 40.34 -58.40 56.12
C GLY A 21 40.13 -58.94 54.71
N ARG A 22 41.19 -59.38 54.01
CA ARG A 22 41.06 -60.00 52.66
C ARG A 22 40.25 -61.29 52.69
N THR A 23 40.47 -62.12 53.72
CA THR A 23 39.74 -63.37 53.92
C THR A 23 38.27 -63.10 54.19
N ILE A 24 37.97 -62.13 55.05
CA ILE A 24 36.59 -61.73 55.38
C ILE A 24 35.88 -61.09 54.18
N SER A 25 36.53 -60.19 53.45
CA SER A 25 35.98 -59.58 52.23
C SER A 25 35.62 -60.64 51.18
N LYS A 26 36.45 -61.68 51.01
CA LYS A 26 36.15 -62.80 50.11
C LYS A 26 34.82 -63.48 50.46
N VAL A 27 34.51 -63.66 51.76
CA VAL A 27 33.22 -64.23 52.20
C VAL A 27 32.07 -63.31 51.83
N ILE A 28 32.19 -62.02 52.15
CA ILE A 28 31.16 -61.02 51.86
C ILE A 28 30.88 -60.98 50.35
N ASP A 29 31.92 -60.95 49.52
CA ASP A 29 31.80 -60.88 48.07
C ASP A 29 31.09 -62.10 47.44
N ASN A 30 31.16 -63.26 48.09
CA ASN A 30 30.48 -64.48 47.64
C ASN A 30 29.05 -64.63 48.20
N CYS A 31 28.62 -63.74 49.10
CA CYS A 31 27.32 -63.83 49.81
C CYS A 31 26.60 -62.47 49.80
N MET A 32 26.37 -61.89 48.61
CA MET A 32 25.78 -60.55 48.48
C MET A 32 24.23 -60.53 48.44
N ASP A 33 23.63 -61.67 48.15
CA ASP A 33 22.21 -61.86 47.90
C ASP A 33 21.42 -62.46 49.09
N HIS A 34 22.12 -62.89 50.14
CA HIS A 34 21.54 -63.45 51.38
C HIS A 34 22.39 -63.08 52.61
N TYR A 35 21.89 -63.33 53.82
CA TYR A 35 22.68 -63.14 55.05
C TYR A 35 23.69 -64.28 55.22
N ILE A 36 24.93 -63.95 55.56
CA ILE A 36 26.02 -64.93 55.75
C ILE A 36 25.66 -65.90 56.89
N THR A 37 25.80 -67.19 56.64
CA THR A 37 25.64 -68.29 57.61
C THR A 37 26.96 -69.01 57.89
N GLU A 38 26.98 -69.90 58.88
CA GLU A 38 28.15 -70.76 59.15
C GLU A 38 28.51 -71.65 57.94
N GLU A 39 27.50 -72.15 57.23
CA GLU A 39 27.68 -72.99 56.03
C GLU A 39 28.37 -72.20 54.91
N ASP A 40 28.07 -70.90 54.79
CA ASP A 40 28.71 -70.01 53.82
C ASP A 40 30.19 -69.79 54.11
N LEU A 41 30.55 -69.65 55.40
CA LEU A 41 31.94 -69.52 55.82
C LEU A 41 32.75 -70.77 55.46
N ILE A 42 32.20 -71.97 55.70
CA ILE A 42 32.83 -73.25 55.33
C ILE A 42 32.93 -73.37 53.80
N ARG A 43 31.87 -73.02 53.08
CA ARG A 43 31.80 -73.10 51.62
C ARG A 43 32.85 -72.20 50.94
N VAL A 44 33.02 -70.96 51.41
CA VAL A 44 33.91 -69.97 50.76
C VAL A 44 35.37 -70.13 51.18
N LEU A 45 35.63 -70.51 52.44
CA LEU A 45 36.98 -70.60 53.00
C LEU A 45 37.56 -72.03 52.99
N GLY A 46 36.73 -73.04 52.76
CA GLY A 46 37.08 -74.46 52.94
C GLY A 46 37.19 -74.84 54.42
N ASN A 47 37.12 -76.13 54.74
CA ASN A 47 37.24 -76.62 56.12
C ASN A 47 38.72 -76.66 56.56
N THR A 48 39.20 -75.54 57.10
CA THR A 48 40.57 -75.34 57.58
C THR A 48 40.59 -74.93 59.05
N LEU A 49 41.75 -75.00 59.69
CA LEU A 49 41.90 -74.58 61.09
C LEU A 49 41.55 -73.09 61.26
N THR A 50 41.90 -72.27 60.27
CA THR A 50 41.60 -70.83 60.23
C THR A 50 40.10 -70.55 60.00
N SER A 51 39.41 -71.31 59.14
CA SER A 51 37.96 -71.14 58.95
C SER A 51 37.18 -71.49 60.21
N ASN A 52 37.60 -72.52 60.95
CA ASN A 52 36.98 -72.91 62.22
C ASN A 52 37.15 -71.84 63.30
N GLN A 53 38.30 -71.16 63.34
CA GLN A 53 38.50 -70.00 64.22
C GLN A 53 37.58 -68.82 63.85
N ILE A 54 37.41 -68.53 62.55
CA ILE A 54 36.50 -67.48 62.07
C ILE A 54 35.04 -67.83 62.38
N ILE A 55 34.63 -69.10 62.22
CA ILE A 55 33.26 -69.55 62.53
C ILE A 55 32.94 -69.41 64.02
N ASN A 56 33.88 -69.76 64.89
CA ASN A 56 33.70 -69.56 66.33
C ASN A 56 33.58 -68.07 66.67
N ALA A 57 34.45 -67.22 66.10
CA ALA A 57 34.38 -65.78 66.32
C ALA A 57 33.13 -65.12 65.70
N PHE A 58 32.60 -65.68 64.61
CA PHE A 58 31.36 -65.23 63.98
C PHE A 58 30.13 -65.42 64.88
N LYS A 59 30.09 -66.50 65.67
CA LYS A 59 29.00 -66.76 66.64
C LYS A 59 28.92 -65.68 67.72
N ASP A 60 30.08 -65.18 68.13
CA ASP A 60 30.21 -64.18 69.20
C ASP A 60 30.35 -62.74 68.66
N LEU A 61 30.09 -62.53 67.36
CA LEU A 61 30.28 -61.24 66.71
C LEU A 61 29.29 -60.18 67.20
N ASP A 62 29.81 -59.08 67.77
CA ASP A 62 29.00 -57.91 68.06
C ASP A 62 28.56 -57.24 66.76
N THR A 63 27.25 -57.29 66.51
CA THR A 63 26.60 -56.66 65.35
C THR A 63 25.91 -55.35 65.70
N SER A 64 26.13 -54.78 66.89
CA SER A 64 25.51 -53.53 67.33
C SER A 64 26.05 -52.31 66.58
N ALA A 65 27.32 -52.32 66.18
CA ALA A 65 28.00 -51.21 65.51
C ALA A 65 28.83 -51.66 64.28
N TYR A 66 29.28 -50.71 63.45
CA TYR A 66 30.26 -50.98 62.40
C TYR A 66 31.66 -50.60 62.87
N SER A 67 32.60 -51.54 62.77
CA SER A 67 34.03 -51.26 62.92
C SER A 67 34.52 -50.26 61.88
N ILE A 68 35.55 -49.48 62.22
CA ILE A 68 36.26 -48.62 61.26
C ILE A 68 36.77 -49.44 60.06
N HIS A 69 37.14 -50.70 60.26
CA HIS A 69 37.59 -51.59 59.20
C HIS A 69 36.53 -51.91 58.14
N CYS A 70 35.24 -51.63 58.40
CA CYS A 70 34.19 -51.70 57.39
C CYS A 70 34.42 -50.72 56.22
N LEU A 71 35.20 -49.65 56.42
CA LEU A 71 35.58 -48.71 55.35
C LEU A 71 36.42 -49.34 54.25
N SER A 72 37.08 -50.48 54.52
CA SER A 72 37.84 -51.23 53.52
C SER A 72 36.97 -51.69 52.34
N ARG A 73 35.65 -51.83 52.56
CA ARG A 73 34.68 -52.17 51.51
C ARG A 73 34.43 -51.04 50.51
N PHE A 74 34.80 -49.80 50.84
CA PHE A 74 34.51 -48.60 50.05
C PHE A 74 35.77 -48.01 49.38
N ASP A 75 36.75 -48.86 49.07
CA ASP A 75 38.02 -48.49 48.43
C ASP A 75 38.77 -47.38 49.17
N ILE A 76 38.70 -47.41 50.50
CA ILE A 76 39.48 -46.54 51.38
C ILE A 76 40.77 -47.28 51.76
N ASN A 77 41.90 -46.60 51.59
CA ASN A 77 43.22 -47.19 51.81
C ASN A 77 43.39 -47.59 53.28
N MET A 78 43.98 -48.77 53.53
CA MET A 78 44.25 -49.29 54.87
C MET A 78 45.01 -48.29 55.76
N PHE A 79 45.97 -47.53 55.22
CA PHE A 79 46.67 -46.48 55.97
C PHE A 79 45.73 -45.41 56.55
N VAL A 80 44.66 -45.09 55.84
CA VAL A 80 43.65 -44.13 56.30
C VAL A 80 42.73 -44.79 57.34
N ILE A 81 42.39 -46.06 57.13
CA ILE A 81 41.57 -46.84 58.07
C ILE A 81 42.29 -46.99 59.41
N ASP A 82 43.59 -47.34 59.39
CA ASP A 82 44.42 -47.47 60.59
C ASP A 82 44.59 -46.13 61.31
N LYS A 83 44.70 -45.02 60.56
CA LYS A 83 44.71 -43.67 61.15
C LYS A 83 43.38 -43.33 61.83
N LEU A 84 42.25 -43.73 61.24
CA LEU A 84 40.92 -43.50 61.81
C LEU A 84 40.65 -44.39 63.03
N SER A 85 41.15 -45.63 63.06
CA SER A 85 40.96 -46.55 64.18
C SER A 85 41.72 -46.14 65.44
N LEU A 86 42.74 -45.28 65.32
CA LEU A 86 43.41 -44.66 66.47
C LEU A 86 42.53 -43.61 67.18
N GLU A 87 41.62 -42.95 66.46
CA GLU A 87 40.78 -41.87 67.01
C GLU A 87 39.33 -42.27 67.27
N TYR A 88 38.79 -43.26 66.54
CA TYR A 88 37.41 -43.68 66.67
C TYR A 88 37.32 -45.21 66.78
N LYS A 89 36.44 -45.70 67.64
CA LYS A 89 36.21 -47.14 67.79
C LYS A 89 35.22 -47.69 66.76
N THR A 90 34.25 -46.88 66.34
CA THR A 90 33.18 -47.30 65.42
C THR A 90 32.84 -46.22 64.39
N LEU A 91 32.22 -46.62 63.27
CA LEU A 91 31.75 -45.67 62.25
C LEU A 91 30.58 -44.81 62.75
N GLU A 92 29.81 -45.30 63.73
CA GLU A 92 28.81 -44.53 64.46
C GLU A 92 29.45 -43.37 65.24
N GLU A 93 30.62 -43.58 65.84
CA GLU A 93 31.36 -42.54 66.57
C GLU A 93 32.00 -41.54 65.60
N LEU A 94 32.60 -42.03 64.50
CA LEU A 94 33.13 -41.21 63.42
C LEU A 94 32.05 -40.30 62.81
N SER A 95 30.87 -40.86 62.54
CA SER A 95 29.78 -40.12 61.89
C SER A 95 29.25 -38.96 62.74
N LYS A 96 29.19 -39.10 64.08
CA LYS A 96 28.84 -38.00 65.00
C LYS A 96 29.87 -36.87 65.03
N ASN A 97 31.11 -37.16 64.66
CA ASN A 97 32.24 -36.22 64.74
C ASN A 97 32.76 -35.79 63.35
N LEU A 98 31.92 -35.86 62.30
CA LEU A 98 32.30 -35.58 60.90
C LEU A 98 33.09 -34.27 60.69
N LYS A 99 32.81 -33.21 61.47
CA LYS A 99 33.53 -31.92 61.38
C LYS A 99 35.03 -32.03 61.70
N THR A 100 35.43 -33.05 62.46
CA THR A 100 36.83 -33.28 62.85
C THR A 100 37.67 -33.99 61.77
N LEU A 101 37.05 -34.64 60.77
CA LEU A 101 37.77 -35.23 59.63
C LEU A 101 38.61 -34.21 58.85
N SER A 102 38.08 -32.99 58.67
CA SER A 102 38.82 -31.89 58.02
C SER A 102 40.14 -31.52 58.73
N LYS A 103 40.26 -31.83 60.03
CA LYS A 103 41.47 -31.60 60.83
C LYS A 103 42.51 -32.70 60.69
N MET A 104 42.15 -33.84 60.10
CA MET A 104 43.05 -35.00 59.92
C MET A 104 43.95 -34.89 58.67
N HIS A 105 43.86 -33.78 57.92
CA HIS A 105 44.63 -33.52 56.70
C HIS A 105 44.50 -34.64 55.64
N LEU A 106 43.28 -35.17 55.47
CA LEU A 106 42.99 -36.16 54.43
C LEU A 106 42.82 -35.45 53.06
N GLN A 107 43.05 -36.18 51.97
CA GLN A 107 42.70 -35.66 50.64
C GLN A 107 41.18 -35.53 50.53
N VAL A 108 40.68 -34.44 49.94
CA VAL A 108 39.24 -34.16 49.73
C VAL A 108 38.50 -35.35 49.09
N LYS A 109 39.15 -36.05 48.15
CA LYS A 109 38.58 -37.25 47.51
C LYS A 109 38.36 -38.39 48.52
N THR A 110 39.26 -38.57 49.48
CA THR A 110 39.15 -39.58 50.53
C THR A 110 38.10 -39.21 51.56
N GLU A 111 38.01 -37.93 51.94
CA GLU A 111 36.94 -37.44 52.82
C GLU A 111 35.56 -37.67 52.20
N ASN A 112 35.40 -37.35 50.92
CA ASN A 112 34.15 -37.59 50.20
C ASN A 112 33.80 -39.08 50.15
N LYS A 113 34.77 -39.97 49.93
CA LYS A 113 34.55 -41.44 49.98
C LYS A 113 34.10 -41.92 51.35
N ILE A 114 34.68 -41.37 52.43
CA ILE A 114 34.27 -41.71 53.81
C ILE A 114 32.82 -41.24 54.05
N ILE A 115 32.48 -40.02 53.65
CA ILE A 115 31.12 -39.48 53.76
C ILE A 115 30.13 -40.33 52.95
N GLU A 116 30.51 -40.76 51.75
CA GLU A 116 29.70 -41.63 50.91
C GLU A 116 29.52 -43.03 51.51
N ALA A 117 30.57 -43.61 52.10
CA ALA A 117 30.51 -44.88 52.82
C ALA A 117 29.52 -44.80 54.01
N LEU A 118 29.60 -43.75 54.82
CA LEU A 118 28.67 -43.50 55.93
C LEU A 118 27.23 -43.36 55.43
N LYS A 119 27.02 -42.68 54.29
CA LYS A 119 25.70 -42.59 53.62
C LYS A 119 25.16 -43.95 53.22
N LEU A 120 25.96 -44.78 52.55
CA LEU A 120 25.54 -46.12 52.12
C LEU A 120 25.20 -47.04 53.31
N LEU A 121 25.91 -46.87 54.43
CA LEU A 121 25.67 -47.58 55.70
C LEU A 121 24.48 -47.02 56.51
N LYS A 122 23.84 -45.93 56.06
CA LYS A 122 22.77 -45.20 56.78
C LYS A 122 23.22 -44.57 58.11
N LEU A 123 24.46 -44.12 58.19
CA LEU A 123 25.05 -43.43 59.35
C LEU A 123 25.08 -41.90 59.14
N ASN A 124 24.04 -41.32 58.52
CA ASN A 124 24.00 -39.91 58.18
C ASN A 124 23.82 -39.03 59.43
N TYR A 125 24.78 -38.15 59.68
CA TYR A 125 24.70 -37.09 60.70
C TYR A 125 24.92 -35.70 60.08
N PHE A 126 24.32 -34.68 60.71
CA PHE A 126 24.21 -33.31 60.18
C PHE A 126 25.56 -32.61 59.98
N VAL A 127 25.73 -31.95 58.84
CA VAL A 127 26.76 -30.90 58.68
C VAL A 127 26.20 -29.56 59.17
N ASP A 128 24.98 -29.18 58.76
CA ASP A 128 24.19 -28.03 59.26
C ASP A 128 22.68 -28.19 58.95
N LEU A 129 21.87 -28.54 59.95
CA LEU A 129 20.43 -28.81 59.76
C LEU A 129 19.61 -27.53 59.45
N ASP A 130 20.02 -26.36 59.96
CA ASP A 130 19.30 -25.11 59.72
C ASP A 130 19.34 -24.71 58.25
N GLU A 131 20.50 -24.89 57.61
CA GLU A 131 20.71 -24.53 56.22
C GLU A 131 20.05 -25.52 55.27
N ASP A 132 20.13 -26.82 55.58
CA ASP A 132 19.42 -27.87 54.82
C ASP A 132 17.90 -27.64 54.82
N LEU A 133 17.32 -27.35 55.98
CA LEU A 133 15.90 -27.01 56.10
C LEU A 133 15.54 -25.76 55.30
N PHE A 134 16.36 -24.71 55.40
CA PHE A 134 16.13 -23.47 54.66
C PHE A 134 16.16 -23.66 53.14
N GLN A 135 17.16 -24.37 52.61
CA GLN A 135 17.26 -24.64 51.18
C GLN A 135 16.12 -25.51 50.68
N GLU A 136 15.71 -26.51 51.46
CA GLU A 136 14.59 -27.36 51.10
C GLU A 136 13.27 -26.57 51.05
N ILE A 137 13.02 -25.70 52.04
CA ILE A 137 11.85 -24.79 52.03
C ILE A 137 11.93 -23.85 50.83
N LYS A 138 13.10 -23.26 50.55
CA LYS A 138 13.30 -22.34 49.41
C LYS A 138 13.01 -22.99 48.06
N ASN A 139 13.34 -24.26 47.89
CA ASN A 139 13.17 -24.95 46.61
C ASN A 139 11.75 -25.47 46.38
N ASN A 140 10.94 -25.59 47.43
CA ASN A 140 9.59 -26.16 47.33
C ASN A 140 8.53 -25.33 48.07
N GLU A 141 8.76 -24.02 48.26
CA GLU A 141 7.79 -23.14 48.90
C GLU A 141 6.51 -22.98 48.05
N PRO A 142 5.29 -23.02 48.63
CA PRO A 142 4.99 -23.40 50.02
C PRO A 142 5.24 -24.88 50.29
N TYR A 143 6.09 -25.16 51.30
CA TYR A 143 6.36 -26.53 51.72
C TYR A 143 5.49 -26.88 52.94
N PRO A 144 4.53 -27.81 52.84
CA PRO A 144 3.75 -28.27 53.99
C PRO A 144 4.66 -28.79 55.12
N ASN A 145 4.54 -28.22 56.32
CA ASN A 145 5.44 -28.54 57.45
C ASN A 145 5.43 -30.02 57.81
N ASN A 146 4.27 -30.68 57.73
CA ASN A 146 4.13 -32.13 57.93
C ASN A 146 4.95 -32.95 56.93
N LYS A 147 4.92 -32.60 55.63
CA LYS A 147 5.69 -33.29 54.59
C LYS A 147 7.19 -33.01 54.74
N LEU A 148 7.58 -31.80 55.12
CA LEU A 148 8.99 -31.46 55.38
C LEU A 148 9.52 -32.25 56.58
N LYS A 149 8.73 -32.30 57.66
CA LYS A 149 9.03 -33.07 58.86
C LYS A 149 9.14 -34.57 58.55
N GLU A 150 8.20 -35.13 57.81
CA GLU A 150 8.25 -36.54 57.38
C GLU A 150 9.52 -36.83 56.56
N LYS A 151 9.85 -35.98 55.59
CA LYS A 151 11.05 -36.13 54.76
C LYS A 151 12.33 -36.11 55.60
N PHE A 152 12.48 -35.13 56.50
CA PHE A 152 13.69 -35.00 57.31
C PHE A 152 13.82 -36.08 58.37
N LEU A 153 12.72 -36.51 59.00
CA LEU A 153 12.75 -37.62 59.96
C LEU A 153 13.07 -38.96 59.27
N ASN A 154 12.57 -39.19 58.05
CA ASN A 154 12.92 -40.38 57.26
C ASN A 154 14.36 -40.35 56.73
N GLN A 155 14.87 -39.16 56.39
CA GLN A 155 16.22 -38.96 55.89
C GLN A 155 17.28 -39.02 57.00
N TYR A 156 16.93 -38.60 58.22
CA TYR A 156 17.80 -38.52 59.38
C TYR A 156 17.19 -39.26 60.58
N PRO A 157 17.37 -40.59 60.71
CA PRO A 157 16.72 -41.40 61.74
C PRO A 157 17.07 -41.03 63.19
N SER A 158 18.18 -40.31 63.40
CA SER A 158 18.60 -39.81 64.72
C SER A 158 17.96 -38.48 65.12
N LEU A 159 17.27 -37.80 64.19
CA LEU A 159 16.60 -36.52 64.44
C LEU A 159 15.34 -36.74 65.27
N LYS A 160 15.22 -36.06 66.41
CA LYS A 160 13.97 -36.08 67.19
C LYS A 160 12.98 -35.07 66.65
N VAL A 161 11.69 -35.34 66.87
CA VAL A 161 10.59 -34.44 66.46
C VAL A 161 10.77 -33.04 67.09
N ASP A 162 11.09 -32.97 68.38
CA ASP A 162 11.27 -31.71 69.11
C ASP A 162 12.50 -30.91 68.61
N GLU A 163 13.55 -31.61 68.20
CA GLU A 163 14.75 -31.00 67.62
C GLU A 163 14.41 -30.37 66.26
N PHE A 164 13.68 -31.08 65.39
CA PHE A 164 13.21 -30.52 64.12
C PHE A 164 12.37 -29.26 64.33
N ASP A 165 11.40 -29.31 65.26
CA ASP A 165 10.52 -28.16 65.54
C ASP A 165 11.30 -26.97 66.07
N SER A 166 12.31 -27.19 66.93
CA SER A 166 13.19 -26.14 67.42
C SER A 166 13.98 -25.43 66.30
N HIS A 167 14.44 -26.19 65.30
CA HIS A 167 15.13 -25.63 64.14
C HIS A 167 14.18 -24.82 63.24
N ILE A 168 12.94 -25.28 63.02
CA ILE A 168 11.93 -24.51 62.30
C ILE A 168 11.58 -23.21 63.05
N ASP A 169 11.35 -23.28 64.35
CA ASP A 169 11.07 -22.10 65.19
C ASP A 169 12.22 -21.10 65.16
N LYS A 170 13.47 -21.59 65.16
CA LYS A 170 14.66 -20.76 65.00
C LYS A 170 14.67 -20.04 63.64
N LEU A 171 14.36 -20.74 62.54
CA LEU A 171 14.28 -20.12 61.20
C LEU A 171 13.15 -19.07 61.12
N ILE A 172 12.02 -19.31 61.77
CA ILE A 172 10.91 -18.34 61.87
C ILE A 172 11.33 -17.11 62.68
N LYS A 173 11.95 -17.33 63.85
CA LYS A 173 12.44 -16.25 64.74
C LYS A 173 13.51 -15.39 64.07
N LEU A 174 14.38 -16.00 63.28
CA LEU A 174 15.37 -15.31 62.46
C LEU A 174 14.77 -14.60 61.23
N ASN A 175 13.44 -14.62 61.05
CA ASN A 175 12.76 -14.07 59.89
C ASN A 175 13.26 -14.64 58.55
N ARG A 176 13.82 -15.86 58.54
CA ARG A 176 14.23 -16.54 57.30
C ARG A 176 13.04 -17.19 56.60
N VAL A 177 12.09 -17.70 57.38
CA VAL A 177 10.85 -18.33 56.88
C VAL A 177 9.65 -17.85 57.68
N PHE A 178 8.44 -18.08 57.17
CA PHE A 178 7.18 -17.85 57.88
C PHE A 178 6.18 -18.97 57.57
N GLN A 179 5.28 -19.24 58.51
CA GLN A 179 4.20 -20.21 58.32
C GLN A 179 3.02 -19.54 57.60
N SER A 180 2.62 -20.12 56.46
CA SER A 180 1.39 -19.78 55.75
C SER A 180 0.34 -20.90 55.88
N ILE A 181 -0.88 -20.66 55.40
CA ILE A 181 -1.97 -21.66 55.38
C ILE A 181 -1.55 -22.92 54.62
N ASP A 182 -0.81 -22.75 53.52
CA ASP A 182 -0.41 -23.86 52.62
C ASP A 182 0.92 -24.52 53.02
N GLY A 183 1.62 -23.99 54.04
CA GLY A 183 2.94 -24.47 54.46
C GLY A 183 3.96 -23.36 54.75
N LEU A 184 5.21 -23.74 54.97
CA LEU A 184 6.34 -22.85 55.20
C LEU A 184 6.77 -22.17 53.89
N LYS A 185 6.97 -20.85 53.97
CA LYS A 185 7.49 -20.01 52.86
C LYS A 185 8.71 -19.24 53.33
N VAL A 186 9.64 -18.96 52.43
CA VAL A 186 10.78 -18.08 52.65
C VAL A 186 10.30 -16.63 52.73
N LYS A 187 10.81 -15.90 53.71
CA LYS A 187 10.49 -14.49 53.86
C LYS A 187 11.32 -13.66 52.86
N LYS A 188 10.66 -13.08 51.86
CA LYS A 188 11.29 -12.20 50.87
C LYS A 188 11.56 -10.85 51.50
N ASN A 189 12.82 -10.54 51.77
CA ASN A 189 13.21 -9.23 52.29
C ASN A 189 13.25 -8.22 51.14
N THR A 190 12.14 -7.53 50.89
CA THR A 190 12.04 -6.52 49.82
C THR A 190 12.47 -5.15 50.34
N ILE A 191 12.95 -4.28 49.44
CA ILE A 191 13.34 -2.93 49.84
C ILE A 191 12.14 -2.08 50.30
N ILE A 192 10.96 -2.29 49.70
CA ILE A 192 9.73 -1.60 50.07
C ILE A 192 9.33 -1.98 51.51
N ASP A 193 9.36 -3.27 51.84
CA ASP A 193 9.08 -3.74 53.21
C ASP A 193 10.04 -3.15 54.23
N TYR A 194 11.32 -3.02 53.84
CA TYR A 194 12.36 -2.46 54.68
C TYR A 194 12.16 -0.96 54.93
N LEU A 195 11.90 -0.20 53.87
CA LEU A 195 11.74 1.26 53.95
C LEU A 195 10.40 1.67 54.57
N SER A 196 9.30 0.99 54.23
CA SER A 196 7.95 1.32 54.72
C SER A 196 7.79 1.15 56.25
N LYS A 197 8.61 0.29 56.87
CA LYS A 197 8.62 0.06 58.31
C LYS A 197 9.59 0.95 59.08
N SER A 198 10.44 1.72 58.38
CA SER A 198 11.44 2.59 59.00
C SER A 198 10.84 3.93 59.40
N LYS A 199 11.20 4.39 60.61
CA LYS A 199 10.92 5.76 61.09
C LYS A 199 12.15 6.69 60.95
N ASP A 200 13.25 6.20 60.38
CA ASP A 200 14.46 6.99 60.18
C ASP A 200 14.27 7.95 59.00
N ASP A 201 14.46 9.25 59.25
CA ASP A 201 14.22 10.29 58.25
C ASP A 201 15.11 10.13 56.99
N ARG A 202 16.28 9.48 57.14
CA ARG A 202 17.18 9.14 56.04
C ARG A 202 16.61 8.05 55.13
N ASP A 203 15.86 7.11 55.69
CA ASP A 203 15.19 6.04 54.94
C ASP A 203 13.97 6.61 54.21
N LEU A 204 13.27 7.56 54.81
CA LEU A 204 12.17 8.28 54.17
C LEU A 204 12.66 9.10 52.96
N MET A 205 13.80 9.78 53.06
CA MET A 205 14.43 10.49 51.92
C MET A 205 14.76 9.53 50.77
N LEU A 206 15.32 8.35 51.06
CA LEU A 206 15.55 7.33 50.04
C LEU A 206 14.24 6.84 49.45
N PHE A 207 13.21 6.60 50.26
CA PHE A 207 11.91 6.13 49.77
C PHE A 207 11.24 7.16 48.84
N GLN A 208 11.32 8.46 49.14
CA GLN A 208 10.88 9.52 48.22
C GLN A 208 11.66 9.49 46.90
N ARG A 209 12.98 9.25 46.96
CA ARG A 209 13.83 9.13 45.78
C ARG A 209 13.41 7.94 44.91
N LEU A 210 13.16 6.78 45.50
CA LEU A 210 12.68 5.59 44.78
C LEU A 210 11.27 5.76 44.20
N LYS A 211 10.46 6.68 44.76
CA LYS A 211 9.16 7.08 44.19
C LYS A 211 9.27 8.06 43.01
N GLY A 212 10.49 8.39 42.56
CA GLY A 212 10.73 9.29 41.44
C GLY A 212 10.91 10.76 41.80
N HIS A 213 10.95 11.13 43.09
CA HIS A 213 11.25 12.52 43.47
C HIS A 213 12.67 12.88 43.09
N THR A 214 12.86 14.07 42.54
CA THR A 214 14.20 14.61 42.29
C THR A 214 14.92 14.93 43.60
N LEU A 215 16.25 14.92 43.58
CA LEU A 215 17.03 15.35 44.74
C LEU A 215 16.71 16.80 45.17
N GLN A 216 16.21 17.63 44.25
CA GLN A 216 15.80 19.01 44.51
C GLN A 216 14.48 19.06 45.28
N GLN A 217 13.47 18.30 44.87
CA GLN A 217 12.19 18.21 45.58
C GLN A 217 12.37 17.69 47.02
N ILE A 218 13.19 16.66 47.20
CA ILE A 218 13.49 16.12 48.54
C ILE A 218 14.24 17.16 49.40
N ALA A 219 15.11 17.95 48.77
CA ALA A 219 15.87 19.00 49.44
C ALA A 219 14.97 20.13 49.94
N GLU A 220 13.99 20.56 49.13
CA GLU A 220 12.98 21.55 49.49
C GLU A 220 12.07 21.04 50.62
N ASP A 221 11.54 19.83 50.50
CA ASP A 221 10.69 19.19 51.53
C ASP A 221 11.37 19.08 52.89
N LYS A 222 12.68 18.84 52.89
CA LYS A 222 13.49 18.60 54.10
C LYS A 222 14.31 19.80 54.53
N ASN A 223 14.18 20.93 53.84
CA ASN A 223 14.91 22.17 54.07
C ASN A 223 16.44 21.97 54.19
N VAL A 224 17.01 21.22 53.24
CA VAL A 224 18.46 20.95 53.11
C VAL A 224 18.91 21.21 51.68
N THR A 225 20.21 21.18 51.39
CA THR A 225 20.71 21.32 50.01
C THR A 225 20.58 20.01 49.22
N ARG A 226 20.40 20.11 47.90
CA ARG A 226 20.41 18.97 46.96
C ARG A 226 21.63 18.04 47.18
N GLU A 227 22.80 18.63 47.37
CA GLU A 227 24.04 17.89 47.62
C GLU A 227 24.01 17.15 48.96
N ARG A 228 23.40 17.75 49.98
CA ARG A 228 23.24 17.13 51.29
C ARG A 228 22.34 15.89 51.22
N VAL A 229 21.23 15.96 50.48
CA VAL A 229 20.35 14.79 50.23
C VAL A 229 21.13 13.66 49.56
N ARG A 230 21.89 13.97 48.50
CA ARG A 230 22.73 12.98 47.80
C ARG A 230 23.69 12.26 48.75
N GLN A 231 24.37 13.00 49.61
CA GLN A 231 25.31 12.44 50.60
C GLN A 231 24.61 11.54 51.62
N ILE A 232 23.43 11.98 52.11
CA ILE A 232 22.64 11.19 53.07
C ILE A 232 22.22 9.85 52.45
N ILE A 233 21.66 9.89 51.24
CA ILE A 233 21.21 8.69 50.52
C ILE A 233 22.38 7.73 50.29
N ASN A 234 23.49 8.21 49.72
CA ASN A 234 24.66 7.36 49.43
C ASN A 234 25.23 6.70 50.71
N LYS A 235 25.34 7.47 51.80
CA LYS A 235 25.83 6.96 53.08
C LYS A 235 24.85 6.00 53.75
N ARG A 236 23.55 6.13 53.48
CA ARG A 236 22.52 5.26 54.05
C ARG A 236 22.46 3.93 53.31
N ILE A 237 22.46 3.96 51.98
CA ILE A 237 22.46 2.76 51.11
C ILE A 237 23.66 1.86 51.41
N SER A 238 24.85 2.42 51.67
CA SER A 238 26.05 1.63 51.97
C SER A 238 25.95 0.76 53.23
N LYS A 239 24.91 0.93 54.05
CA LYS A 239 24.67 0.16 55.28
C LYS A 239 23.55 -0.87 55.15
N TYR A 240 22.85 -0.91 54.02
CA TYR A 240 21.71 -1.79 53.84
C TYR A 240 22.13 -3.23 53.53
N PRO A 241 21.33 -4.23 53.94
CA PRO A 241 21.52 -5.61 53.52
C PRO A 241 21.27 -5.76 52.01
N ILE A 242 21.63 -6.93 51.46
CA ILE A 242 21.24 -7.32 50.09
C ILE A 242 19.77 -7.74 50.11
N PHE A 243 18.95 -7.14 49.24
CA PHE A 243 17.52 -7.44 49.15
C PHE A 243 17.22 -8.60 48.19
N TYR A 244 16.03 -9.19 48.33
CA TYR A 244 15.56 -10.25 47.44
C TYR A 244 15.58 -9.78 45.97
N ASN A 245 16.08 -10.62 45.06
CA ASN A 245 16.31 -10.32 43.63
C ASN A 245 17.30 -9.20 43.29
N GLU A 246 17.94 -8.51 44.26
CA GLU A 246 18.85 -7.38 43.97
C GLU A 246 19.97 -7.76 42.98
N GLU A 247 20.61 -8.91 43.17
CA GLU A 247 21.67 -9.40 42.27
C GLU A 247 21.15 -9.70 40.86
N LYS A 248 19.92 -10.22 40.73
CA LYS A 248 19.27 -10.47 39.43
C LYS A 248 19.08 -9.16 38.67
N TYR A 249 18.59 -8.12 39.34
CA TYR A 249 18.44 -6.79 38.74
C TYR A 249 19.78 -6.19 38.36
N TYR A 250 20.78 -6.27 39.25
CA TYR A 250 22.13 -5.75 38.98
C TYR A 250 22.76 -6.39 37.74
N ARG A 251 22.66 -7.71 37.58
CA ARG A 251 23.21 -8.43 36.41
C ARG A 251 22.64 -7.96 35.07
N ILE A 252 21.40 -7.48 35.03
CA ILE A 252 20.79 -6.97 33.79
C ILE A 252 21.08 -5.47 33.63
N LEU A 253 20.74 -4.67 34.65
CA LEU A 253 20.83 -3.20 34.60
C LEU A 253 22.26 -2.67 34.53
N ASN A 254 23.26 -3.48 34.90
CA ASN A 254 24.67 -3.09 34.76
C ASN A 254 25.12 -3.03 33.29
N PHE A 255 24.45 -3.79 32.40
CA PHE A 255 24.80 -3.82 30.98
C PHE A 255 23.77 -3.06 30.14
N TYR A 256 22.48 -3.23 30.43
CA TYR A 256 21.39 -2.73 29.59
C TYR A 256 20.63 -1.58 30.23
N ASP A 257 20.44 -0.49 29.47
CA ASP A 257 19.54 0.60 29.82
C ASP A 257 18.12 0.22 29.41
N LEU A 258 17.29 -0.09 30.41
CA LEU A 258 15.92 -0.53 30.23
C LEU A 258 14.98 0.42 30.97
N SER A 259 13.90 0.79 30.28
CA SER A 259 12.76 1.49 30.87
C SER A 259 11.94 0.58 31.78
N ASP A 260 11.10 1.17 32.63
CA ASP A 260 10.24 0.41 33.55
C ASP A 260 9.29 -0.56 32.82
N SER A 261 8.76 -0.16 31.66
CA SER A 261 7.90 -1.03 30.84
C SER A 261 8.69 -2.19 30.24
N GLU A 262 9.93 -1.98 29.82
CA GLU A 262 10.79 -3.04 29.31
C GLU A 262 11.22 -4.03 30.41
N LEU A 263 11.46 -3.52 31.64
CA LEU A 263 11.75 -4.33 32.81
C LEU A 263 10.58 -5.24 33.19
N GLU A 264 9.36 -4.71 33.20
CA GLU A 264 8.14 -5.51 33.40
C GLU A 264 8.04 -6.63 32.36
N LEU A 265 8.33 -6.35 31.09
CA LEU A 265 8.26 -7.34 30.01
C LEU A 265 9.26 -8.51 30.15
N ILE A 266 10.40 -8.30 30.83
CA ILE A 266 11.38 -9.37 31.12
C ILE A 266 11.21 -10.00 32.50
N GLY A 267 10.08 -9.74 33.18
CA GLY A 267 9.76 -10.32 34.50
C GLY A 267 10.53 -9.69 35.66
N LEU A 268 10.89 -8.41 35.53
CA LEU A 268 11.52 -7.57 36.55
C LEU A 268 10.60 -6.39 36.92
N GLU A 269 9.50 -6.69 37.62
CA GLU A 269 8.39 -5.75 37.87
C GLU A 269 8.59 -4.78 39.07
N ASP A 270 9.60 -5.00 39.92
CA ASP A 270 9.85 -4.18 41.11
C ASP A 270 10.63 -2.91 40.76
N LYS A 271 9.88 -1.84 40.47
CA LYS A 271 10.39 -0.50 40.15
C LYS A 271 11.22 0.13 41.26
N TYR A 272 10.90 -0.18 42.52
CA TYR A 272 11.65 0.37 43.65
C TYR A 272 13.01 -0.30 43.77
N LEU A 273 13.07 -1.61 43.52
CA LEU A 273 14.32 -2.36 43.50
C LEU A 273 15.19 -1.98 42.29
N SER A 274 14.60 -1.75 41.11
CA SER A 274 15.35 -1.31 39.93
C SER A 274 16.04 0.04 40.16
N GLU A 275 15.30 1.04 40.65
CA GLU A 275 15.84 2.37 40.94
C GLU A 275 16.87 2.32 42.07
N TYR A 276 16.63 1.50 43.10
CA TYR A 276 17.61 1.31 44.17
C TYR A 276 18.93 0.71 43.67
N VAL A 277 18.86 -0.30 42.79
CA VAL A 277 20.05 -0.93 42.19
C VAL A 277 20.80 0.09 41.34
N LYS A 278 20.12 0.90 40.52
CA LYS A 278 20.72 1.99 39.74
C LYS A 278 21.49 2.97 40.64
N ILE A 279 20.88 3.39 41.75
CA ILE A 279 21.49 4.34 42.71
C ILE A 279 22.66 3.70 43.48
N LYS A 280 22.47 2.50 44.05
CA LYS A 280 23.45 1.82 44.92
C LYS A 280 24.76 1.54 44.18
N TYR A 281 24.65 1.00 42.97
CA TYR A 281 25.80 0.58 42.19
C TYR A 281 26.29 1.66 41.22
N LYS A 282 25.64 2.83 41.17
CA LYS A 282 25.95 3.94 40.26
C LYS A 282 26.06 3.47 38.81
N LEU A 283 25.04 2.75 38.37
CA LEU A 283 25.03 2.09 37.07
C LEU A 283 25.08 3.12 35.93
N ASN A 284 25.84 2.79 34.89
CA ASN A 284 25.90 3.53 33.64
C ASN A 284 25.93 2.53 32.47
N PRO A 285 24.80 1.85 32.20
CA PRO A 285 24.73 0.86 31.14
C PRO A 285 25.08 1.47 29.77
N LEU A 286 25.74 0.69 28.91
CA LEU A 286 26.17 1.11 27.57
C LEU A 286 25.31 0.50 26.46
N LYS A 287 24.60 -0.59 26.77
CA LYS A 287 23.76 -1.31 25.82
C LYS A 287 22.31 -0.90 26.00
N SER A 288 21.56 -0.83 24.90
CA SER A 288 20.14 -0.51 24.86
C SER A 288 19.27 -1.76 25.04
N SER A 289 17.95 -1.57 25.08
CA SER A 289 16.98 -2.67 25.00
C SER A 289 17.03 -3.43 23.67
N LEU A 290 17.53 -2.83 22.58
CA LEU A 290 17.73 -3.51 21.30
C LEU A 290 18.92 -4.47 21.35
N ASP A 291 20.01 -4.05 22.00
CA ASP A 291 21.18 -4.92 22.22
C ASP A 291 20.79 -6.14 23.06
N TYR A 292 19.87 -5.98 24.02
CA TYR A 292 19.31 -7.10 24.77
C TYR A 292 18.59 -8.11 23.87
N ILE A 293 17.84 -7.67 22.85
CA ILE A 293 17.20 -8.59 21.89
C ILE A 293 18.26 -9.36 21.11
N VAL A 294 19.32 -8.69 20.67
CA VAL A 294 20.39 -9.27 19.84
C VAL A 294 21.24 -10.25 20.64
N ASP A 295 21.74 -9.83 21.80
CA ASP A 295 22.63 -10.62 22.67
C ASP A 295 21.97 -11.92 23.14
N PHE A 296 20.64 -11.93 23.28
CA PHE A 296 19.86 -13.11 23.68
C PHE A 296 19.09 -13.76 22.54
N ASN A 297 19.34 -13.37 21.29
CA ASN A 297 18.72 -13.93 20.08
C ASN A 297 17.18 -14.01 20.14
N MET A 298 16.53 -12.95 20.63
CA MET A 298 15.10 -12.90 20.91
C MET A 298 14.25 -12.39 19.73
N SER A 299 14.84 -12.26 18.54
CA SER A 299 14.33 -11.54 17.35
C SER A 299 12.94 -11.96 16.83
N GLY A 300 12.42 -13.12 17.26
CA GLY A 300 11.08 -13.62 16.91
C GLY A 300 10.07 -13.64 18.06
N THR A 301 10.45 -13.22 19.27
CA THR A 301 9.60 -13.27 20.46
C THR A 301 8.62 -12.11 20.52
N ASP A 302 7.51 -12.29 21.25
CA ASP A 302 6.56 -11.20 21.53
C ASP A 302 7.20 -10.04 22.30
N LEU A 303 8.21 -10.35 23.11
CA LEU A 303 9.04 -9.36 23.81
C LEU A 303 9.78 -8.46 22.80
N ALA A 304 10.48 -9.06 21.84
CA ALA A 304 11.19 -8.30 20.81
C ALA A 304 10.23 -7.45 19.98
N GLN A 305 9.05 -7.98 19.61
CA GLN A 305 8.04 -7.20 18.90
C GLN A 305 7.56 -5.98 19.69
N LYS A 306 7.34 -6.11 21.00
CA LYS A 306 6.93 -4.99 21.86
C LYS A 306 8.03 -3.94 22.01
N ILE A 307 9.29 -4.36 22.17
CA ILE A 307 10.43 -3.43 22.27
C ILE A 307 10.66 -2.72 20.93
N LEU A 308 10.65 -3.45 19.81
CA LEU A 308 10.78 -2.89 18.47
C LEU A 308 9.67 -1.85 18.19
N LYS A 309 8.42 -2.17 18.57
CA LYS A 309 7.28 -1.26 18.51
C LYS A 309 7.52 0.02 19.31
N ASN A 310 7.98 -0.09 20.56
CA ASN A 310 8.25 1.08 21.41
C ASN A 310 9.34 1.99 20.83
N ASN A 311 10.23 1.45 20.00
CA ASN A 311 11.32 2.17 19.36
C ASN A 311 11.03 2.56 17.90
N ASN A 312 9.81 2.32 17.37
CA ASN A 312 9.45 2.53 15.95
C ASN A 312 10.43 1.83 14.98
N LEU A 313 10.75 0.56 15.26
CA LEU A 313 11.64 -0.27 14.46
C LEU A 313 10.95 -1.56 14.01
N VAL A 314 11.37 -2.09 12.87
CA VAL A 314 10.95 -3.40 12.35
C VAL A 314 12.17 -4.18 11.86
N LEU A 315 12.18 -5.49 12.11
CA LEU A 315 13.24 -6.38 11.65
C LEU A 315 12.87 -7.00 10.29
N ILE A 316 13.66 -6.72 9.25
CA ILE A 316 13.42 -7.23 7.89
C ILE A 316 14.67 -7.91 7.36
N GLY A 317 14.65 -9.24 7.26
CA GLY A 317 15.77 -10.03 6.72
C GLY A 317 17.07 -9.88 7.51
N GLY A 318 16.98 -9.67 8.83
CA GLY A 318 18.12 -9.46 9.72
C GLY A 318 18.47 -7.99 9.98
N ASP A 319 17.93 -7.05 9.19
CA ASP A 319 18.21 -5.61 9.36
C ASP A 319 17.14 -4.93 10.21
N LEU A 320 17.58 -4.07 11.14
CA LEU A 320 16.69 -3.16 11.88
C LEU A 320 16.42 -1.91 11.03
N ILE A 321 15.16 -1.70 10.70
CA ILE A 321 14.72 -0.61 9.82
C ILE A 321 13.71 0.24 10.58
N GLN A 322 13.84 1.55 10.46
CA GLN A 322 12.84 2.48 10.98
C GLN A 322 11.47 2.17 10.38
N GLU A 323 10.44 2.17 11.23
CA GLU A 323 9.06 1.95 10.84
C GLU A 323 8.50 3.18 10.12
N ASP A 324 9.05 3.46 8.94
CA ASP A 324 8.68 4.52 8.02
C ASP A 324 8.38 3.93 6.63
N PHE A 325 7.39 4.52 5.96
CA PHE A 325 6.96 4.07 4.65
C PHE A 325 8.10 4.02 3.64
N ILE A 326 8.94 5.06 3.54
CA ILE A 326 10.00 5.09 2.52
C ILE A 326 11.08 4.05 2.81
N GLN A 327 11.49 3.90 4.07
CA GLN A 327 12.52 2.93 4.43
C GLN A 327 12.07 1.48 4.19
N ILE A 328 10.86 1.14 4.64
CA ILE A 328 10.30 -0.20 4.42
C ILE A 328 10.06 -0.45 2.92
N PHE A 329 9.53 0.53 2.20
CA PHE A 329 9.28 0.40 0.76
C PHE A 329 10.58 0.24 -0.05
N LYS A 330 11.65 0.97 0.31
CA LYS A 330 13.00 0.76 -0.26
C LYS A 330 13.49 -0.68 -0.05
N LYS A 331 13.36 -1.20 1.17
CA LYS A 331 13.74 -2.58 1.49
C LYS A 331 12.90 -3.59 0.69
N TYR A 332 11.58 -3.39 0.60
CA TYR A 332 10.67 -4.22 -0.19
C TYR A 332 11.09 -4.29 -1.67
N ILE A 333 11.23 -3.13 -2.31
CA ILE A 333 11.61 -3.00 -3.72
C ILE A 333 12.95 -3.69 -4.00
N ASN A 334 13.95 -3.48 -3.12
CA ASN A 334 15.26 -4.11 -3.26
C ASN A 334 15.20 -5.64 -3.08
N THR A 335 14.44 -6.12 -2.09
CA THR A 335 14.29 -7.56 -1.83
C THR A 335 13.60 -8.27 -3.00
N LYS A 336 12.64 -7.61 -3.65
CA LYS A 336 11.92 -8.13 -4.83
C LYS A 336 12.63 -7.83 -6.15
N SER A 337 13.76 -7.12 -6.13
CA SER A 337 14.48 -6.68 -7.34
C SER A 337 13.60 -5.90 -8.33
N ILE A 338 12.61 -5.15 -7.84
CA ILE A 338 11.73 -4.34 -8.66
C ILE A 338 12.52 -3.15 -9.22
N ARG A 339 12.40 -2.87 -10.52
CA ARG A 339 13.11 -1.79 -11.21
C ARG A 339 12.20 -0.63 -11.60
N SER A 340 10.97 -0.91 -11.99
CA SER A 340 9.93 0.10 -12.23
C SER A 340 8.55 -0.44 -11.82
N PHE A 341 7.67 0.46 -11.38
CA PHE A 341 6.36 0.09 -10.82
C PHE A 341 5.37 1.26 -10.91
N SER A 342 4.07 0.96 -10.81
CA SER A 342 3.08 1.92 -10.32
C SER A 342 2.61 1.49 -8.94
N LEU A 343 2.31 2.45 -8.06
CA LEU A 343 1.87 2.11 -6.70
C LEU A 343 0.55 1.31 -6.72
N VAL A 344 -0.31 1.59 -7.70
CA VAL A 344 -1.57 0.87 -7.92
C VAL A 344 -1.34 -0.61 -8.22
N GLU A 345 -0.34 -0.93 -9.04
CA GLU A 345 0.01 -2.30 -9.43
C GLU A 345 0.55 -3.13 -8.27
N ILE A 346 1.35 -2.52 -7.38
CA ILE A 346 2.09 -3.29 -6.36
C ILE A 346 1.54 -3.13 -4.93
N LYS A 347 0.48 -2.33 -4.72
CA LYS A 347 -0.06 -2.04 -3.38
C LYS A 347 -0.47 -3.31 -2.62
N GLU A 348 -1.03 -4.30 -3.31
CA GLU A 348 -1.52 -5.52 -2.67
C GLU A 348 -0.36 -6.38 -2.17
N GLU A 349 0.62 -6.61 -3.03
CA GLU A 349 1.86 -7.32 -2.66
C GLU A 349 2.63 -6.59 -1.56
N PHE A 350 2.73 -5.27 -1.63
CA PHE A 350 3.36 -4.47 -0.60
C PHE A 350 2.60 -4.56 0.74
N ASN A 351 1.28 -4.45 0.74
CA ASN A 351 0.47 -4.59 1.95
C ASN A 351 0.57 -6.02 2.53
N MET A 352 0.65 -7.06 1.70
CA MET A 352 0.92 -8.43 2.17
C MET A 352 2.31 -8.54 2.82
N PHE A 353 3.32 -7.90 2.22
CA PHE A 353 4.65 -7.82 2.80
C PHE A 353 4.64 -7.12 4.17
N LEU A 354 3.95 -5.99 4.31
CA LEU A 354 3.77 -5.29 5.60
C LEU A 354 3.14 -6.19 6.67
N LYS A 355 2.13 -7.00 6.32
CA LYS A 355 1.52 -7.97 7.24
C LYS A 355 2.52 -9.04 7.67
N SER A 356 3.34 -9.54 6.73
CA SER A 356 4.30 -10.62 7.02
C SER A 356 5.38 -10.21 8.02
N ILE A 357 5.79 -8.93 8.01
CA ILE A 357 6.80 -8.37 8.93
C ILE A 357 6.17 -7.75 10.19
N LYS A 358 4.85 -7.88 10.37
CA LYS A 358 4.07 -7.37 11.52
C LYS A 358 4.29 -5.88 11.80
N VAL A 359 4.19 -5.03 10.77
CA VAL A 359 4.18 -3.57 10.94
C VAL A 359 3.04 -3.16 11.89
N ASN A 360 3.36 -2.27 12.84
CA ASN A 360 2.44 -1.79 13.87
C ASN A 360 1.62 -0.60 13.38
N SER A 361 2.22 0.25 12.56
CA SER A 361 1.66 1.53 12.14
C SER A 361 0.79 1.37 10.90
N ASP A 362 -0.50 1.57 11.10
CA ASP A 362 -1.52 1.40 10.08
C ASP A 362 -1.42 2.43 8.94
N ASP A 363 -0.74 3.56 9.20
CA ASP A 363 -0.53 4.64 8.24
C ASP A 363 0.45 4.26 7.11
N ILE A 364 1.26 3.21 7.28
CA ILE A 364 2.21 2.73 6.27
C ILE A 364 1.49 1.95 5.16
N PHE A 365 0.36 1.33 5.49
CA PHE A 365 -0.46 0.58 4.54
C PHE A 365 -1.11 1.51 3.52
N ILE A 366 -1.37 0.96 2.33
CA ILE A 366 -2.06 1.66 1.24
C ILE A 366 -3.47 1.09 1.16
N LYS A 367 -4.44 1.70 1.85
CA LYS A 367 -5.82 1.18 1.96
C LYS A 367 -6.78 1.91 1.04
N THR A 368 -6.59 3.22 0.85
CA THR A 368 -7.49 4.11 0.12
C THR A 368 -6.82 4.73 -1.11
N ASN A 369 -7.63 5.39 -1.95
CA ASN A 369 -7.09 6.17 -3.06
C ASN A 369 -6.35 7.44 -2.59
N GLU A 370 -6.72 8.01 -1.44
CA GLU A 370 -6.02 9.16 -0.84
C GLU A 370 -4.61 8.76 -0.39
N ASP A 371 -4.45 7.57 0.19
CA ASP A 371 -3.14 7.03 0.56
C ASP A 371 -2.20 6.98 -0.63
N ILE A 372 -2.69 6.54 -1.79
CA ILE A 372 -1.89 6.46 -3.03
C ILE A 372 -1.31 7.83 -3.38
N ILE A 373 -2.11 8.90 -3.29
CA ILE A 373 -1.67 10.27 -3.58
C ILE A 373 -0.58 10.71 -2.61
N ILE A 374 -0.78 10.49 -1.31
CA ILE A 374 0.17 10.88 -0.26
C ILE A 374 1.47 10.09 -0.40
N LYS A 375 1.39 8.77 -0.60
CA LYS A 375 2.57 7.90 -0.74
C LYS A 375 3.35 8.19 -2.01
N ASN A 376 2.68 8.47 -3.14
CA ASN A 376 3.36 8.90 -4.37
C ASN A 376 4.20 10.16 -4.13
N ARG A 377 3.67 11.18 -3.45
CA ARG A 377 4.44 12.39 -3.09
C ARG A 377 5.65 12.06 -2.21
N LYS A 378 5.49 11.16 -1.23
CA LYS A 378 6.61 10.70 -0.40
C LYS A 378 7.71 10.02 -1.25
N LEU A 379 7.32 9.18 -2.22
CA LEU A 379 8.27 8.52 -3.12
C LEU A 379 9.04 9.53 -3.98
N GLU A 380 8.35 10.50 -4.58
CA GLU A 380 8.95 11.57 -5.39
C GLU A 380 10.01 12.36 -4.61
N ASN A 381 9.71 12.69 -3.35
CA ASN A 381 10.62 13.46 -2.49
C ASN A 381 11.78 12.63 -1.91
N SER A 382 11.82 11.32 -2.12
CA SER A 382 12.83 10.45 -1.50
C SER A 382 14.20 10.45 -2.20
N GLY A 383 14.26 10.98 -3.43
CA GLY A 383 15.44 10.93 -4.31
C GLY A 383 15.80 9.54 -4.86
N PHE A 384 15.23 8.47 -4.32
CA PHE A 384 15.50 7.08 -4.72
C PHE A 384 14.53 6.57 -5.79
N PHE A 385 13.38 7.22 -5.93
CA PHE A 385 12.37 6.89 -6.93
C PHE A 385 12.16 8.09 -7.85
N LEU A 386 12.35 7.90 -9.15
CA LEU A 386 12.10 8.96 -10.14
C LEU A 386 10.74 8.73 -10.79
N SER A 387 9.88 9.73 -10.72
CA SER A 387 8.58 9.72 -11.39
C SER A 387 8.75 10.00 -12.88
N PHE A 388 8.14 9.18 -13.73
CA PHE A 388 8.15 9.36 -15.19
C PHE A 388 6.75 9.50 -15.81
N GLY A 389 5.76 9.86 -14.98
CA GLY A 389 4.38 10.11 -15.41
C GLY A 389 3.43 8.95 -15.15
N ASN A 390 2.12 9.21 -15.23
CA ASN A 390 1.05 8.24 -14.97
C ASN A 390 1.20 7.46 -13.64
N GLN A 391 1.70 8.13 -12.59
CA GLN A 391 1.96 7.52 -11.27
C GLN A 391 2.92 6.31 -11.32
N ARG A 392 3.83 6.29 -12.30
CA ARG A 392 4.89 5.29 -12.43
C ARG A 392 6.23 5.83 -11.97
N PHE A 393 7.03 4.94 -11.39
CA PHE A 393 8.32 5.22 -10.80
C PHE A 393 9.38 4.25 -11.29
N ILE A 394 10.60 4.75 -11.45
CA ILE A 394 11.81 3.94 -11.64
C ILE A 394 12.68 4.03 -10.39
N VAL A 395 13.31 2.92 -10.04
CA VAL A 395 14.24 2.82 -8.92
C VAL A 395 15.59 3.34 -9.37
N TYR A 396 15.97 4.50 -8.85
CA TYR A 396 17.17 5.22 -9.28
C TYR A 396 18.41 4.72 -8.55
N LYS A 397 19.31 4.11 -9.31
CA LYS A 397 20.58 3.54 -8.85
C LYS A 397 21.70 3.97 -9.80
N PRO A 398 22.18 5.23 -9.71
CA PRO A 398 23.15 5.77 -10.65
C PRO A 398 24.44 4.93 -10.70
N ASP A 399 24.88 4.40 -9.56
CA ASP A 399 26.10 3.59 -9.45
C ASP A 399 26.01 2.22 -10.17
N THR A 400 24.83 1.83 -10.61
CA THR A 400 24.62 0.58 -11.36
C THR A 400 24.55 0.77 -12.88
N LEU A 401 24.62 2.02 -13.34
CA LEU A 401 24.65 2.34 -14.77
C LEU A 401 26.06 2.15 -15.32
N GLY A 402 26.17 1.51 -16.48
CA GLY A 402 27.43 1.34 -17.19
C GLY A 402 28.02 2.69 -17.60
N SER A 403 29.35 2.79 -17.54
CA SER A 403 30.08 4.00 -17.95
C SER A 403 29.91 4.31 -19.43
N ASP A 404 29.80 3.27 -20.26
CA ASP A 404 29.51 3.38 -21.70
C ASP A 404 28.14 4.01 -21.97
N PHE A 405 27.14 3.67 -21.16
CA PHE A 405 25.81 4.25 -21.24
C PHE A 405 25.77 5.72 -20.80
N THR A 406 26.44 6.05 -19.69
CA THR A 406 26.47 7.43 -19.20
C THR A 406 27.28 8.34 -20.13
N GLU A 407 28.39 7.87 -20.69
CA GLU A 407 29.19 8.61 -21.67
C GLU A 407 28.42 8.82 -22.98
N ALA A 408 27.72 7.80 -23.49
CA ALA A 408 26.91 7.94 -24.70
C ALA A 408 25.78 8.98 -24.51
N LEU A 409 25.10 8.97 -23.36
CA LEU A 409 24.08 9.97 -23.03
C LEU A 409 24.66 11.38 -22.93
N ASP A 410 25.83 11.51 -22.28
CA ASP A 410 26.51 12.79 -22.14
C ASP A 410 26.90 13.36 -23.50
N ASN A 411 27.46 12.53 -24.39
CA ASN A 411 27.80 12.92 -25.75
C ASN A 411 26.56 13.35 -26.54
N PHE A 412 25.48 12.57 -26.49
CA PHE A 412 24.21 12.91 -27.14
C PHE A 412 23.68 14.28 -26.68
N LEU A 413 23.66 14.55 -25.37
CA LEU A 413 23.22 15.83 -24.84
C LEU A 413 24.19 16.97 -25.20
N SER A 414 25.50 16.71 -25.22
CA SER A 414 26.50 17.71 -25.56
C SER A 414 26.39 18.18 -27.02
N GLU A 415 25.93 17.31 -27.92
CA GLU A 415 25.74 17.63 -29.35
C GLU A 415 24.32 18.09 -29.66
N PHE A 416 23.37 17.87 -28.73
CA PHE A 416 21.97 18.22 -28.95
C PHE A 416 21.77 19.73 -29.22
N TYR A 417 21.12 20.02 -30.34
CA TYR A 417 20.61 21.33 -30.70
C TYR A 417 19.25 21.19 -31.36
N GLY A 418 18.21 21.84 -30.82
CA GLY A 418 16.88 21.86 -31.40
C GLY A 418 15.74 21.53 -30.45
N TYR A 419 14.61 21.13 -31.03
CA TYR A 419 13.42 20.67 -30.32
C TYR A 419 13.18 19.20 -30.67
N GLY A 420 13.30 18.31 -29.69
CA GLY A 420 13.32 16.86 -29.93
C GLY A 420 13.01 16.01 -28.71
N SER A 421 13.10 14.69 -28.86
CA SER A 421 12.79 13.69 -27.85
C SER A 421 14.03 12.86 -27.50
N ILE A 422 14.14 12.44 -26.24
CA ILE A 422 15.15 11.45 -25.84
C ILE A 422 14.93 10.09 -26.52
N SER A 423 13.76 9.89 -27.14
CA SER A 423 13.46 8.72 -27.98
C SER A 423 14.51 8.46 -29.06
N LEU A 424 15.10 9.52 -29.64
CA LEU A 424 16.18 9.38 -30.64
C LEU A 424 17.36 8.58 -30.08
N PHE A 425 17.78 8.91 -28.86
CA PHE A 425 18.84 8.18 -28.19
C PHE A 425 18.41 6.74 -27.93
N TYR A 426 17.19 6.54 -27.41
CA TYR A 426 16.67 5.21 -27.10
C TYR A 426 16.66 4.29 -28.33
N GLU A 427 16.14 4.78 -29.45
CA GLU A 427 16.02 4.03 -30.71
C GLU A 427 17.38 3.70 -31.33
N CYS A 428 18.35 4.62 -31.26
CA CYS A 428 19.70 4.38 -31.76
C CYS A 428 20.54 3.47 -30.84
N ASN A 429 20.15 3.34 -29.56
CA ASN A 429 20.94 2.66 -28.52
C ASN A 429 20.12 1.62 -27.73
N VAL A 430 19.16 0.95 -28.35
CA VAL A 430 18.23 0.01 -27.68
C VAL A 430 18.95 -1.04 -26.85
N GLU A 431 20.01 -1.67 -27.38
CA GLU A 431 20.75 -2.71 -26.65
C GLU A 431 21.52 -2.15 -25.46
N LEU A 432 22.04 -0.93 -25.56
CA LEU A 432 22.70 -0.24 -24.47
C LEU A 432 21.70 0.13 -23.35
N CYS A 433 20.51 0.61 -23.72
CA CYS A 433 19.41 0.86 -22.80
C CYS A 433 18.95 -0.42 -22.08
N LYS A 434 18.78 -1.54 -22.81
CA LYS A 434 18.41 -2.84 -22.24
C LYS A 434 19.46 -3.35 -21.25
N LYS A 435 20.76 -3.25 -21.56
CA LYS A 435 21.85 -3.61 -20.65
C LYS A 435 21.81 -2.84 -19.33
N ASN A 436 21.27 -1.62 -19.37
CA ASN A 436 21.10 -0.74 -18.21
C ASN A 436 19.68 -0.79 -17.61
N TYR A 437 18.87 -1.78 -18.00
CA TYR A 437 17.51 -2.01 -17.50
C TYR A 437 16.54 -0.85 -17.76
N VAL A 438 16.76 -0.06 -18.81
CA VAL A 438 15.84 1.00 -19.24
C VAL A 438 14.87 0.43 -20.26
N LYS A 439 13.56 0.48 -19.98
CA LYS A 439 12.54 -0.20 -20.78
C LYS A 439 11.95 0.64 -21.91
N ASP A 440 11.92 1.96 -21.74
CA ASP A 440 11.29 2.87 -22.67
C ASP A 440 11.90 4.29 -22.61
N GLU A 441 11.45 5.14 -23.52
CA GLU A 441 11.90 6.53 -23.63
C GLU A 441 11.56 7.38 -22.40
N LYS A 442 10.53 7.00 -21.63
CA LYS A 442 10.07 7.79 -20.48
C LYS A 442 10.92 7.53 -19.25
N GLU A 443 11.26 6.27 -19.01
CA GLU A 443 12.24 5.85 -18.00
C GLU A 443 13.60 6.49 -18.32
N LEU A 444 14.02 6.45 -19.59
CA LEU A 444 15.25 7.08 -20.05
C LEU A 444 15.25 8.59 -19.76
N TYR A 445 14.15 9.29 -20.09
CA TYR A 445 14.03 10.72 -19.84
C TYR A 445 14.21 11.07 -18.35
N ALA A 446 13.59 10.31 -17.45
CA ALA A 446 13.69 10.55 -16.01
C ALA A 446 15.11 10.33 -15.49
N ILE A 447 15.78 9.24 -15.91
CA ILE A 447 17.18 8.98 -15.58
C ILE A 447 18.09 10.09 -16.11
N THR A 448 17.91 10.45 -17.38
CA THR A 448 18.73 11.47 -18.07
C THR A 448 18.60 12.82 -17.38
N LYS A 449 17.37 13.23 -17.03
CA LYS A 449 17.12 14.46 -16.28
C LYS A 449 17.79 14.44 -14.90
N ALA A 450 17.74 13.32 -14.19
CA ALA A 450 18.33 13.19 -12.87
C ALA A 450 19.87 13.22 -12.90
N LEU A 451 20.50 12.61 -13.91
CA LEU A 451 21.95 12.60 -14.08
C LEU A 451 22.50 13.92 -14.60
N PHE A 452 21.89 14.46 -15.65
CA PHE A 452 22.48 15.52 -16.48
C PHE A 452 21.71 16.84 -16.47
N GLY A 453 20.52 16.89 -15.86
CA GLY A 453 19.68 18.09 -15.84
C GLY A 453 20.39 19.32 -15.28
N ASN A 454 21.17 19.15 -14.20
CA ASN A 454 21.95 20.24 -13.63
C ASN A 454 23.18 20.59 -14.49
N LYS A 455 23.81 19.60 -15.14
CA LYS A 455 25.00 19.81 -15.99
C LYS A 455 24.67 20.65 -17.21
N TYR A 456 23.51 20.43 -17.83
CA TYR A 456 23.08 21.14 -19.05
C TYR A 456 21.99 22.19 -18.81
N ILE A 457 21.80 22.67 -17.58
CA ILE A 457 20.72 23.59 -17.20
C ILE A 457 20.71 24.91 -18.02
N ASP A 458 21.87 25.33 -18.52
CA ASP A 458 22.02 26.55 -19.33
C ASP A 458 21.88 26.33 -20.83
N ARG A 459 21.73 25.08 -21.27
CA ARG A 459 21.69 24.74 -22.70
C ARG A 459 20.48 23.90 -23.10
N ILE A 460 19.98 23.04 -22.22
CA ILE A 460 18.87 22.12 -22.50
C ILE A 460 17.80 22.24 -21.42
N ASP A 461 16.58 22.52 -21.86
CA ASP A 461 15.36 22.44 -21.07
C ASP A 461 14.71 21.06 -21.21
N PHE A 462 14.55 20.37 -20.07
CA PHE A 462 13.74 19.16 -19.97
C PHE A 462 12.25 19.55 -19.83
N VAL A 463 11.57 19.70 -20.97
CA VAL A 463 10.23 20.32 -21.07
C VAL A 463 9.11 19.41 -20.54
N ARG A 464 8.77 18.36 -21.29
CA ARG A 464 7.68 17.43 -20.97
C ARG A 464 8.13 16.05 -21.37
N ASN A 465 8.15 15.08 -20.46
CA ASN A 465 8.59 13.71 -20.75
C ASN A 465 7.88 13.16 -22.02
N PRO A 466 8.61 12.74 -23.08
CA PRO A 466 10.08 12.55 -23.20
C PRO A 466 10.87 13.66 -23.96
N VAL A 467 10.33 14.88 -24.07
CA VAL A 467 10.78 16.01 -24.91
C VAL A 467 11.82 16.91 -24.23
N ILE A 468 12.89 17.22 -24.96
CA ILE A 468 13.97 18.15 -24.63
C ILE A 468 14.05 19.30 -25.65
N LEU A 469 14.58 20.45 -25.22
CA LEU A 469 14.64 21.67 -26.02
C LEU A 469 15.94 22.43 -25.75
N SER A 470 16.59 22.97 -26.79
CA SER A 470 17.68 23.92 -26.60
C SER A 470 17.19 25.26 -26.05
N LYS A 471 17.85 25.75 -25.01
CA LYS A 471 17.48 26.99 -24.31
C LYS A 471 17.47 28.18 -25.27
N GLY A 472 16.38 28.93 -25.29
CA GLY A 472 16.20 30.09 -26.18
C GLY A 472 15.78 29.78 -27.63
N LEU A 473 15.58 28.51 -28.00
CA LEU A 473 15.14 28.13 -29.35
C LEU A 473 13.66 28.47 -29.60
N ASN A 474 13.37 29.05 -30.77
CA ASN A 474 12.00 29.15 -31.27
C ASN A 474 11.54 27.81 -31.87
N LYS A 475 10.68 27.10 -31.14
CA LYS A 475 10.15 25.77 -31.52
C LYS A 475 9.43 25.76 -32.86
N GLU A 476 8.61 26.77 -33.12
CA GLU A 476 7.79 26.84 -34.33
C GLU A 476 8.67 27.07 -35.55
N ALA A 477 9.60 28.01 -35.48
CA ALA A 477 10.58 28.25 -36.56
C ALA A 477 11.50 27.04 -36.78
N TYR A 478 11.92 26.35 -35.71
CA TYR A 478 12.76 25.16 -35.83
C TYR A 478 12.04 24.02 -36.57
N ILE A 479 10.78 23.76 -36.23
CA ILE A 479 9.98 22.75 -36.92
C ILE A 479 9.66 23.22 -38.36
N GLU A 480 9.26 24.48 -38.56
CA GLU A 480 8.98 25.06 -39.89
C GLU A 480 10.17 24.92 -40.86
N ASN A 481 11.40 25.15 -40.39
CA ASN A 481 12.59 25.07 -41.24
C ASN A 481 12.87 23.66 -41.77
N MET A 482 12.37 22.59 -41.14
CA MET A 482 12.53 21.22 -41.63
C MET A 482 11.79 20.97 -42.95
N ILE A 483 10.87 21.86 -43.34
CA ILE A 483 10.23 21.82 -44.66
C ILE A 483 11.29 21.99 -45.77
N LEU A 484 12.36 22.75 -45.51
CA LEU A 484 13.44 23.01 -46.47
C LEU A 484 14.29 21.75 -46.75
N ASP A 485 14.25 20.77 -45.86
CA ASP A 485 14.99 19.51 -45.97
C ASP A 485 14.19 18.42 -46.73
N MET A 486 13.00 18.77 -47.22
CA MET A 486 12.08 17.85 -47.90
C MET A 486 12.13 17.98 -49.42
N ASP A 487 11.93 16.86 -50.12
CA ASP A 487 11.57 16.86 -51.54
C ASP A 487 10.09 17.27 -51.69
N LEU A 488 9.86 18.51 -52.12
CA LEU A 488 8.52 19.08 -52.29
C LEU A 488 8.01 18.99 -53.75
N PRO A 489 6.68 18.89 -53.98
CA PRO A 489 5.62 18.80 -52.97
C PRO A 489 5.57 17.41 -52.32
N CYS A 490 5.25 17.37 -51.01
CA CYS A 490 5.17 16.11 -50.26
C CYS A 490 3.86 16.00 -49.47
N ASP A 491 3.44 14.78 -49.13
CA ASP A 491 2.29 14.58 -48.26
C ASP A 491 2.58 15.10 -46.84
N VAL A 492 1.56 15.57 -46.12
CA VAL A 492 1.71 15.98 -44.71
C VAL A 492 2.30 14.86 -43.87
N ASP A 493 1.88 13.61 -44.11
CA ASP A 493 2.43 12.45 -43.41
C ASP A 493 3.91 12.24 -43.70
N LYS A 494 4.39 12.43 -44.95
CA LYS A 494 5.82 12.34 -45.27
C LYS A 494 6.65 13.38 -44.54
N TYR A 495 6.12 14.60 -44.41
CA TYR A 495 6.76 15.63 -43.62
C TYR A 495 6.77 15.29 -42.13
N LEU A 496 5.66 14.82 -41.57
CA LEU A 496 5.60 14.36 -40.18
C LEU A 496 6.54 13.17 -39.93
N ASP A 497 6.73 12.28 -40.91
CA ASP A 497 7.70 11.18 -40.87
C ASP A 497 9.13 11.71 -40.80
N HIS A 498 9.46 12.70 -41.63
CA HIS A 498 10.76 13.35 -41.60
C HIS A 498 11.02 14.04 -40.26
N VAL A 499 10.07 14.85 -39.78
CA VAL A 499 10.18 15.51 -38.47
C VAL A 499 10.33 14.47 -37.36
N ASN A 500 9.53 13.39 -37.36
CA ASN A 500 9.66 12.30 -36.39
C ASN A 500 11.05 11.64 -36.46
N LYS A 501 11.57 11.38 -37.66
CA LYS A 501 12.90 10.78 -37.85
C LYS A 501 14.03 11.68 -37.34
N VAL A 502 13.95 12.99 -37.57
CA VAL A 502 14.99 13.95 -37.18
C VAL A 502 14.91 14.32 -35.70
N THR A 503 13.71 14.38 -35.12
CA THR A 503 13.49 14.91 -33.77
C THR A 503 13.09 13.86 -32.75
N GLY A 504 12.62 12.68 -33.16
CA GLY A 504 12.02 11.66 -32.29
C GLY A 504 10.67 12.05 -31.70
N LEU A 505 10.07 13.17 -32.13
CA LEU A 505 8.76 13.61 -31.66
C LEU A 505 7.63 12.82 -32.35
N LYS A 506 6.58 12.45 -31.60
CA LYS A 506 5.42 11.71 -32.15
C LYS A 506 4.65 12.55 -33.16
N LYS A 507 4.27 11.96 -34.30
CA LYS A 507 3.58 12.63 -35.42
C LYS A 507 2.30 13.34 -34.97
N GLU A 508 1.50 12.68 -34.14
CA GLU A 508 0.23 13.21 -33.64
C GLU A 508 0.45 14.44 -32.74
N SER A 509 1.54 14.44 -31.97
CA SER A 509 1.91 15.56 -31.09
C SER A 509 2.40 16.76 -31.91
N ILE A 510 3.21 16.51 -32.95
CA ILE A 510 3.67 17.56 -33.87
C ILE A 510 2.48 18.17 -34.61
N TYR A 511 1.63 17.35 -35.23
CA TYR A 511 0.46 17.84 -35.96
C TYR A 511 -0.51 18.59 -35.04
N GLY A 512 -0.80 18.05 -33.85
CA GLY A 512 -1.65 18.72 -32.87
C GLY A 512 -1.11 20.10 -32.44
N GLN A 513 0.19 20.20 -32.19
CA GLN A 513 0.83 21.44 -31.72
C GLN A 513 1.08 22.47 -32.84
N PHE A 514 1.43 22.03 -34.05
CA PHE A 514 1.87 22.89 -35.15
C PHE A 514 0.95 22.86 -36.38
N SER A 515 -0.27 22.34 -36.26
CA SER A 515 -1.24 22.26 -37.37
C SER A 515 -1.42 23.57 -38.12
N LYS A 516 -1.49 24.71 -37.41
CA LYS A 516 -1.62 26.04 -38.03
C LYS A 516 -0.44 26.38 -38.95
N MET A 517 0.79 26.10 -38.51
CA MET A 517 2.01 26.31 -39.29
C MET A 517 2.07 25.34 -40.47
N ILE A 518 1.80 24.05 -40.25
CA ILE A 518 1.82 23.03 -41.30
C ILE A 518 0.78 23.34 -42.39
N ASN A 519 -0.43 23.77 -42.00
CA ASN A 519 -1.49 24.12 -42.92
C ASN A 519 -1.19 25.36 -43.77
N LYS A 520 -0.26 26.24 -43.35
CA LYS A 520 0.20 27.38 -44.17
C LYS A 520 0.84 26.94 -45.49
N TYR A 521 1.51 25.79 -45.47
CA TYR A 521 2.23 25.23 -46.62
C TYR A 521 1.43 24.17 -47.38
N LYS A 522 0.24 23.81 -46.89
CA LYS A 522 -0.61 22.78 -47.49
C LYS A 522 -1.38 23.34 -48.70
N ASN A 523 -1.16 22.76 -49.87
CA ASN A 523 -1.94 23.06 -51.07
C ASN A 523 -3.31 22.36 -51.05
N SER A 524 -4.10 22.61 -52.08
CA SER A 524 -5.45 22.05 -52.21
C SER A 524 -5.53 20.55 -52.38
N GLN A 525 -4.48 19.92 -52.94
CA GLN A 525 -4.36 18.47 -53.04
C GLN A 525 -3.95 17.84 -51.71
N GLY A 526 -3.70 18.67 -50.70
CA GLY A 526 -3.30 18.24 -49.36
C GLY A 526 -1.79 18.04 -49.19
N LEU A 527 -0.98 18.44 -50.17
CA LEU A 527 0.47 18.33 -50.17
C LEU A 527 1.11 19.61 -49.61
N ILE A 528 2.18 19.47 -48.83
CA ILE A 528 3.04 20.56 -48.43
C ILE A 528 3.87 21.00 -49.65
N THR A 529 3.82 22.29 -49.97
CA THR A 529 4.54 22.93 -51.08
C THR A 529 5.02 24.32 -50.68
N LEU A 530 6.17 24.74 -51.19
CA LEU A 530 6.65 26.12 -51.10
C LEU A 530 6.14 26.98 -52.26
N ASP A 531 5.70 26.33 -53.34
CA ASP A 531 5.10 26.99 -54.50
C ASP A 531 3.62 27.23 -54.23
N ASN A 532 3.21 28.50 -54.18
CA ASN A 532 1.88 28.96 -54.60
C ASN A 532 1.87 30.50 -54.72
N GLU A 533 2.57 31.04 -55.72
CA GLU A 533 2.14 32.31 -56.32
C GLU A 533 1.25 31.98 -57.52
N VAL A 534 -0.05 32.20 -57.37
CA VAL A 534 -0.93 32.37 -58.53
C VAL A 534 -0.42 33.54 -59.37
N THR A 535 -0.49 33.38 -60.68
CA THR A 535 -0.13 34.44 -61.61
C THR A 535 -1.01 35.67 -61.41
N ASN A 536 -0.52 36.85 -61.78
CA ASN A 536 -1.33 38.07 -61.76
C ASN A 536 -2.62 37.93 -62.59
N GLU A 537 -2.59 37.19 -63.69
CA GLU A 537 -3.80 36.90 -64.50
C GLU A 537 -4.84 36.09 -63.72
N GLN A 538 -4.42 35.09 -62.93
CA GLN A 538 -5.32 34.32 -62.08
C GLN A 538 -5.88 35.19 -60.96
N TYR A 539 -5.08 36.08 -60.37
CA TYR A 539 -5.56 37.05 -59.38
C TYR A 539 -6.59 38.00 -59.97
N ASP A 540 -6.33 38.57 -61.14
CA ASP A 540 -7.23 39.50 -61.79
C ASP A 540 -8.53 38.80 -62.21
N PHE A 541 -8.47 37.54 -62.62
CA PHE A 541 -9.65 36.74 -62.90
C PHE A 541 -10.52 36.51 -61.65
N VAL A 542 -9.92 36.16 -60.51
CA VAL A 542 -10.65 36.01 -59.24
C VAL A 542 -11.26 37.34 -58.81
N LYS A 543 -10.47 38.43 -58.84
CA LYS A 543 -10.94 39.78 -58.50
C LYS A 543 -12.09 40.22 -59.41
N ASN A 544 -12.06 39.90 -60.70
CA ASN A 544 -13.14 40.22 -61.64
C ASN A 544 -14.45 39.49 -61.27
N ILE A 545 -14.39 38.20 -60.94
CA ILE A 545 -15.60 37.45 -60.54
C ILE A 545 -16.16 37.96 -59.19
N ILE A 546 -15.28 38.25 -58.22
CA ILE A 546 -15.67 38.86 -56.95
C ILE A 546 -16.28 40.24 -57.20
N GLY A 547 -15.69 41.02 -58.11
CA GLY A 547 -16.11 42.37 -58.46
C GLY A 547 -16.06 43.29 -57.24
N ASN A 548 -17.12 44.09 -57.07
CA ASN A 548 -17.28 44.97 -55.91
C ASN A 548 -17.93 44.28 -54.70
N ASN A 549 -18.13 42.96 -54.77
CA ASN A 549 -18.77 42.23 -53.68
C ASN A 549 -17.74 41.94 -52.59
N GLU A 550 -18.14 42.15 -51.35
CA GLU A 550 -17.26 41.95 -50.18
C GLU A 550 -17.56 40.62 -49.48
N CYS A 551 -18.52 39.86 -50.01
CA CYS A 551 -18.85 38.50 -49.65
C CYS A 551 -19.37 37.78 -50.90
N ILE A 552 -18.90 36.55 -51.13
CA ILE A 552 -19.30 35.69 -52.24
C ILE A 552 -19.40 34.23 -51.79
N GLY A 553 -20.34 33.47 -52.33
CA GLY A 553 -20.52 32.05 -52.00
C GLY A 553 -19.35 31.23 -52.51
N TYR A 554 -18.82 30.34 -51.65
CA TYR A 554 -17.64 29.54 -51.99
C TYR A 554 -17.90 28.67 -53.23
N THR A 555 -18.96 27.86 -53.21
CA THR A 555 -19.32 26.96 -54.32
C THR A 555 -19.55 27.75 -55.62
N TYR A 556 -20.20 28.91 -55.52
CA TYR A 556 -20.48 29.77 -56.67
C TYR A 556 -19.22 30.33 -57.33
N LEU A 557 -18.23 30.74 -56.54
CA LEU A 557 -16.93 31.20 -57.04
C LEU A 557 -16.10 30.03 -57.56
N PHE A 558 -16.08 28.93 -56.81
CA PHE A 558 -15.34 27.71 -57.15
C PHE A 558 -15.73 27.17 -58.52
N GLU A 559 -17.03 26.97 -58.77
CA GLU A 559 -17.56 26.49 -60.06
C GLU A 559 -17.13 27.37 -61.24
N ARG A 560 -16.99 28.69 -61.05
CA ARG A 560 -16.56 29.61 -62.12
C ARG A 560 -15.07 29.53 -62.40
N ILE A 561 -14.27 29.35 -61.37
CA ILE A 561 -12.82 29.21 -61.52
C ILE A 561 -12.49 27.83 -62.08
N GLU A 562 -13.18 26.79 -61.63
CA GLU A 562 -13.05 25.42 -62.14
C GLU A 562 -13.40 25.33 -63.62
N ARG A 563 -14.43 26.04 -64.10
CA ARG A 563 -14.74 26.10 -65.54
C ARG A 563 -13.61 26.65 -66.41
N LYS A 564 -12.75 27.53 -65.88
CA LYS A 564 -11.61 28.10 -66.63
C LYS A 564 -10.30 27.35 -66.40
N TYR A 565 -10.04 26.93 -65.16
CA TYR A 565 -8.73 26.43 -64.72
C TYR A 565 -8.75 24.96 -64.23
N GLY A 566 -9.90 24.28 -64.30
CA GLY A 566 -10.03 22.88 -63.88
C GLY A 566 -9.57 22.65 -62.45
N PHE A 567 -8.72 21.64 -62.26
CA PHE A 567 -8.18 21.24 -60.95
C PHE A 567 -7.40 22.36 -60.23
N ASP A 568 -6.84 23.34 -60.95
CA ASP A 568 -6.09 24.45 -60.37
C ASP A 568 -7.00 25.44 -59.60
N ALA A 569 -8.32 25.37 -59.78
CA ALA A 569 -9.27 26.21 -59.06
C ALA A 569 -9.13 26.10 -57.54
N GLN A 570 -8.80 24.90 -57.04
CA GLN A 570 -8.60 24.72 -55.60
C GLN A 570 -7.31 25.39 -55.12
N ILE A 571 -6.25 25.42 -55.94
CA ILE A 571 -4.98 26.11 -55.65
C ILE A 571 -5.21 27.63 -55.63
N ILE A 572 -5.91 28.14 -56.65
CA ILE A 572 -6.24 29.57 -56.79
C ILE A 572 -7.05 30.08 -55.60
N LEU A 573 -8.02 29.30 -55.12
CA LEU A 573 -8.91 29.65 -54.01
C LEU A 573 -8.44 29.14 -52.64
N ASN A 574 -7.14 28.93 -52.44
CA ASN A 574 -6.61 28.61 -51.11
C ASN A 574 -6.58 29.86 -50.21
N ASP A 575 -6.52 29.64 -48.89
CA ASP A 575 -6.60 30.73 -47.89
C ASP A 575 -5.44 31.73 -48.02
N TYR A 576 -4.26 31.27 -48.40
CA TYR A 576 -3.06 32.11 -48.58
C TYR A 576 -3.24 33.10 -49.75
N ASN A 577 -3.70 32.60 -50.89
CA ASN A 577 -3.92 33.37 -52.10
C ASN A 577 -5.07 34.37 -51.94
N LEU A 578 -6.15 33.98 -51.27
CA LEU A 578 -7.28 34.88 -50.99
C LEU A 578 -6.89 36.00 -50.04
N ARG A 579 -6.02 35.75 -49.05
CA ARG A 579 -5.52 36.80 -48.14
C ARG A 579 -4.71 37.86 -48.88
N LYS A 580 -3.90 37.47 -49.87
CA LYS A 580 -3.13 38.42 -50.70
C LYS A 580 -4.02 39.43 -51.44
N ILE A 581 -5.27 39.07 -51.73
CA ILE A 581 -6.26 39.96 -52.36
C ILE A 581 -7.28 40.54 -51.37
N GLY A 582 -7.06 40.40 -50.06
CA GLY A 582 -7.90 41.01 -49.02
C GLY A 582 -9.14 40.20 -48.62
N PHE A 583 -9.15 38.88 -48.88
CA PHE A 583 -10.27 37.99 -48.58
C PHE A 583 -9.88 36.82 -47.68
N THR A 584 -10.85 36.31 -46.93
CA THR A 584 -10.79 35.10 -46.10
C THR A 584 -11.83 34.11 -46.60
N LYS A 585 -11.54 32.81 -46.47
CA LYS A 585 -12.40 31.73 -46.94
C LYS A 585 -12.98 30.91 -45.79
N THR A 586 -14.19 30.41 -46.00
CA THR A 586 -14.80 29.30 -45.27
C THR A 586 -15.33 28.27 -46.25
N ASN A 587 -15.88 27.18 -45.73
CA ASN A 587 -16.62 26.19 -46.51
C ASN A 587 -17.91 26.73 -47.15
N THR A 588 -18.42 27.89 -46.71
CA THR A 588 -19.69 28.44 -47.18
C THR A 588 -19.53 29.72 -48.02
N SER A 589 -18.57 30.58 -47.66
CA SER A 589 -18.38 31.90 -48.28
C SER A 589 -16.91 32.32 -48.30
N ILE A 590 -16.59 33.26 -49.17
CA ILE A 590 -15.34 34.01 -49.21
C ILE A 590 -15.70 35.47 -48.96
N TYR A 591 -15.07 36.12 -47.99
CA TYR A 591 -15.45 37.46 -47.54
C TYR A 591 -14.24 38.34 -47.24
N SER A 592 -14.42 39.65 -47.34
CA SER A 592 -13.35 40.62 -47.11
C SER A 592 -12.83 40.57 -45.67
N ILE A 593 -11.52 40.69 -45.49
CA ILE A 593 -10.84 40.69 -44.18
C ILE A 593 -11.30 41.82 -43.24
N ARG A 594 -12.04 42.82 -43.76
CA ARG A 594 -12.58 43.93 -42.97
C ARG A 594 -13.70 43.49 -42.02
N PHE A 595 -14.38 42.40 -42.33
CA PHE A 595 -15.44 41.87 -41.48
C PHE A 595 -14.82 41.03 -40.37
N LEU A 596 -15.32 41.20 -39.15
CA LEU A 596 -14.81 40.49 -37.97
C LEU A 596 -14.98 38.96 -38.11
N ASN A 597 -16.08 38.55 -38.76
CA ASN A 597 -16.39 37.15 -38.99
C ASN A 597 -17.24 37.00 -40.26
N ARG A 598 -17.41 35.75 -40.69
CA ARG A 598 -18.24 35.39 -41.85
C ARG A 598 -19.69 35.85 -41.70
N LEU A 599 -20.28 35.71 -40.52
CA LEU A 599 -21.70 35.97 -40.29
C LEU A 599 -22.02 37.43 -40.61
N ASP A 600 -21.22 38.36 -40.10
CA ASP A 600 -21.34 39.80 -40.37
C ASP A 600 -21.26 40.11 -41.86
N ALA A 601 -20.34 39.46 -42.58
CA ALA A 601 -20.16 39.66 -44.02
C ALA A 601 -21.37 39.17 -44.84
N VAL A 602 -21.96 38.03 -44.44
CA VAL A 602 -23.16 37.48 -45.12
C VAL A 602 -24.38 38.35 -44.85
N ILE A 603 -24.57 38.83 -43.61
CA ILE A 603 -25.68 39.74 -43.27
C ILE A 603 -25.55 41.04 -44.06
N ASP A 604 -24.37 41.67 -44.07
CA ASP A 604 -24.11 42.89 -44.84
C ASP A 604 -24.38 42.70 -46.35
N ALA A 605 -23.99 41.56 -46.91
CA ALA A 605 -24.26 41.25 -48.31
C ALA A 605 -25.76 41.08 -48.60
N ILE A 606 -26.52 40.47 -47.68
CA ILE A 606 -27.97 40.35 -47.78
C ILE A 606 -28.67 41.71 -47.63
N ASP A 607 -28.17 42.57 -46.73
CA ASP A 607 -28.73 43.92 -46.52
C ASP A 607 -28.60 44.81 -47.75
N LYS A 608 -27.53 44.63 -48.51
CA LYS A 608 -27.27 45.34 -49.76
C LYS A 608 -28.17 44.86 -50.91
N LEU A 609 -28.86 43.73 -50.78
CA LEU A 609 -29.85 43.30 -51.76
C LEU A 609 -31.08 44.20 -51.68
N ASP A 610 -31.45 44.85 -52.78
CA ASP A 610 -32.62 45.72 -52.85
C ASP A 610 -33.95 44.98 -53.09
N GLN A 611 -34.02 43.72 -52.69
CA GLN A 611 -35.16 42.83 -52.94
C GLN A 611 -35.81 42.40 -51.63
N TYR A 612 -37.14 42.48 -51.57
CA TYR A 612 -37.93 41.93 -50.47
C TYR A 612 -37.99 40.39 -50.51
N ILE A 613 -37.99 39.81 -51.71
CA ILE A 613 -37.97 38.37 -51.95
C ILE A 613 -36.70 38.05 -52.71
N ILE A 614 -35.87 37.17 -52.16
CA ILE A 614 -34.59 36.78 -52.71
C ILE A 614 -34.70 35.34 -53.21
N LEU A 615 -34.27 35.09 -54.45
CA LEU A 615 -34.25 33.75 -55.01
C LEU A 615 -33.05 32.96 -54.48
N GLU A 616 -33.18 31.65 -54.36
CA GLU A 616 -32.08 30.77 -53.90
C GLU A 616 -30.81 30.96 -54.74
N ASN A 617 -30.95 31.11 -56.05
CA ASN A 617 -29.82 31.34 -56.96
C ASN A 617 -29.08 32.65 -56.70
N GLU A 618 -29.72 33.65 -56.10
CA GLU A 618 -29.10 34.90 -55.68
C GLU A 618 -28.36 34.72 -54.35
N LEU A 619 -28.94 33.98 -53.40
CA LEU A 619 -28.29 33.64 -52.13
C LEU A 619 -27.06 32.73 -52.32
N ARG A 620 -27.09 31.81 -53.30
CA ARG A 620 -25.93 30.98 -53.68
C ARG A 620 -24.72 31.83 -54.06
N LYS A 621 -24.94 33.06 -54.55
CA LYS A 621 -23.87 34.01 -54.88
C LYS A 621 -23.22 34.59 -53.63
N ILE A 622 -23.84 34.51 -52.46
CA ILE A 622 -23.37 35.08 -51.20
C ILE A 622 -22.84 33.98 -50.25
N THR A 623 -23.53 32.84 -50.19
CA THR A 623 -23.18 31.72 -49.30
C THR A 623 -23.75 30.40 -49.81
N ASN A 624 -23.19 29.27 -49.36
CA ASN A 624 -23.87 27.98 -49.47
C ASN A 624 -25.25 28.05 -48.78
N ILE A 625 -26.29 27.53 -49.44
CA ILE A 625 -27.68 27.59 -48.98
C ILE A 625 -27.88 26.83 -47.68
N GLU A 626 -27.21 25.69 -47.50
CA GLU A 626 -27.25 24.89 -46.26
C GLU A 626 -26.90 25.72 -45.02
N TYR A 627 -26.03 26.74 -45.19
CA TYR A 627 -25.64 27.66 -44.12
C TYR A 627 -26.82 28.43 -43.52
N LEU A 628 -27.85 28.67 -44.33
CA LEU A 628 -28.97 29.53 -43.97
C LEU A 628 -30.03 28.81 -43.13
N TYR A 629 -30.07 27.47 -43.16
CA TYR A 629 -31.14 26.69 -42.52
C TYR A 629 -30.68 25.51 -41.66
N TYR A 630 -29.39 25.15 -41.62
CA TYR A 630 -28.89 24.13 -40.70
C TYR A 630 -28.53 24.71 -39.32
N ARG A 631 -29.01 24.03 -38.26
CA ARG A 631 -28.83 24.45 -36.86
C ARG A 631 -27.40 24.47 -36.36
N VAL A 632 -26.49 23.82 -37.06
CA VAL A 632 -25.06 23.85 -36.75
C VAL A 632 -24.40 25.21 -37.06
N TYR A 633 -25.17 26.17 -37.59
CA TYR A 633 -24.66 27.47 -38.02
C TYR A 633 -25.31 28.65 -37.29
N ASP A 634 -24.51 29.64 -36.92
CA ASP A 634 -24.97 30.83 -36.17
C ASP A 634 -25.91 31.78 -36.94
N PHE A 635 -26.11 31.56 -38.26
CA PHE A 635 -26.95 32.44 -39.08
C PHE A 635 -28.43 32.42 -38.66
N ILE A 636 -28.92 31.26 -38.22
CA ILE A 636 -30.33 31.05 -37.89
C ILE A 636 -30.83 31.92 -36.73
N ASP A 637 -29.90 32.40 -35.89
CA ASP A 637 -30.21 33.22 -34.72
C ASP A 637 -30.43 34.70 -35.10
N THR A 638 -30.03 35.11 -36.31
CA THR A 638 -30.11 36.51 -36.76
C THR A 638 -31.50 36.93 -37.24
N ASN A 639 -32.35 35.96 -37.61
CA ASN A 639 -33.69 36.18 -38.15
C ASN A 639 -33.73 37.13 -39.38
N VAL A 640 -32.64 37.21 -40.14
CA VAL A 640 -32.53 38.10 -41.32
C VAL A 640 -33.30 37.54 -42.52
N LEU A 641 -33.37 36.22 -42.65
CA LEU A 641 -34.08 35.53 -43.73
C LEU A 641 -35.05 34.49 -43.15
N VAL A 642 -36.17 34.30 -43.84
CA VAL A 642 -37.07 33.16 -43.65
C VAL A 642 -37.40 32.57 -45.02
N LYS A 643 -37.38 31.24 -45.13
CA LYS A 643 -37.76 30.56 -46.37
C LYS A 643 -39.27 30.61 -46.54
N ILE A 644 -39.75 31.03 -47.71
CA ILE A 644 -41.18 31.27 -47.99
C ILE A 644 -41.72 30.40 -49.14
N SER A 645 -40.85 29.71 -49.87
CA SER A 645 -41.20 28.69 -50.85
C SER A 645 -40.00 27.80 -51.11
N LYS A 646 -40.13 26.79 -51.99
CA LYS A 646 -39.05 25.87 -52.36
C LYS A 646 -37.73 26.57 -52.70
N ASN A 647 -37.77 27.67 -53.46
CA ASN A 647 -36.59 28.36 -54.00
C ASN A 647 -36.54 29.86 -53.66
N SER A 648 -37.30 30.36 -52.68
CA SER A 648 -37.32 31.78 -52.33
C SER A 648 -37.35 32.06 -50.84
N TYR A 649 -36.74 33.20 -50.48
CA TYR A 649 -36.55 33.66 -49.11
C TYR A 649 -37.06 35.09 -48.97
N LEU A 650 -37.63 35.41 -47.81
CA LEU A 650 -38.07 36.75 -47.47
C LEU A 650 -36.94 37.49 -46.75
N ASN A 651 -36.59 38.67 -47.24
CA ASN A 651 -35.63 39.57 -46.59
C ASN A 651 -36.32 40.32 -45.44
N LEU A 652 -36.21 39.79 -44.23
CA LEU A 652 -36.88 40.33 -43.05
C LEU A 652 -36.26 41.62 -42.57
N LYS A 653 -34.97 41.82 -42.81
CA LYS A 653 -34.28 43.05 -42.46
C LYS A 653 -34.75 44.21 -43.32
N LYS A 654 -34.91 44.00 -44.63
CA LYS A 654 -35.52 44.99 -45.54
C LYS A 654 -36.98 45.30 -45.19
N ARG A 655 -37.73 44.33 -44.66
CA ARG A 655 -39.11 44.52 -44.19
C ARG A 655 -39.23 45.08 -42.77
N ASN A 656 -38.11 45.28 -42.07
CA ASN A 656 -38.09 45.63 -40.65
C ASN A 656 -38.90 44.65 -39.76
N GLN A 657 -38.86 43.35 -40.10
CA GLN A 657 -39.65 42.29 -39.46
C GLN A 657 -38.78 41.25 -38.71
N CYS A 658 -37.49 41.50 -38.49
CA CYS A 658 -36.62 40.59 -37.72
C CYS A 658 -37.13 40.38 -36.27
N ALA A 659 -37.63 41.45 -35.63
CA ALA A 659 -38.21 41.38 -34.30
C ALA A 659 -39.53 40.60 -34.29
N LEU A 660 -40.32 40.70 -35.35
CA LEU A 660 -41.58 39.96 -35.51
C LEU A 660 -41.31 38.44 -35.53
N ILE A 661 -40.31 37.98 -36.27
CA ILE A 661 -39.91 36.56 -36.27
C ILE A 661 -39.35 36.11 -34.93
N SER A 662 -38.56 36.97 -34.27
CA SER A 662 -38.05 36.66 -32.93
C SER A 662 -39.18 36.44 -31.93
N LYS A 663 -40.22 37.29 -31.99
CA LYS A 663 -41.43 37.15 -31.18
C LYS A 663 -42.24 35.91 -31.57
N PHE A 664 -42.41 35.66 -32.87
CA PHE A 664 -43.09 34.47 -33.39
C PHE A 664 -42.43 33.19 -32.87
N LYS A 665 -41.10 33.09 -32.92
CA LYS A 665 -40.33 31.95 -32.41
C LYS A 665 -40.61 31.68 -30.93
N ASN A 666 -40.62 32.73 -30.11
CA ASN A 666 -40.91 32.62 -28.68
C ASN A 666 -42.35 32.21 -28.40
N ASP A 667 -43.31 32.82 -29.10
CA ASP A 667 -44.73 32.51 -28.97
C ASP A 667 -45.03 31.08 -29.45
N PHE A 668 -44.40 30.65 -30.56
CA PHE A 668 -44.44 29.27 -31.06
C PHE A 668 -43.92 28.29 -30.00
N LEU A 669 -42.74 28.57 -29.42
CA LEU A 669 -42.20 27.76 -28.34
C LEU A 669 -43.12 27.75 -27.10
N SER A 670 -43.84 28.83 -26.80
CA SER A 670 -44.71 28.87 -25.62
C SER A 670 -45.97 27.99 -25.77
N ILE A 671 -46.50 27.88 -26.99
CA ILE A 671 -47.74 27.17 -27.29
C ILE A 671 -47.54 25.66 -27.53
N ILE A 672 -46.39 25.25 -28.10
CA ILE A 672 -46.11 23.85 -28.38
C ILE A 672 -46.01 23.04 -27.07
N ASN A 673 -46.81 21.97 -26.95
CA ASN A 673 -46.79 21.09 -25.78
C ASN A 673 -45.45 20.32 -25.72
N SER A 674 -44.83 20.28 -24.53
CA SER A 674 -43.55 19.61 -24.31
C SER A 674 -43.57 18.11 -24.58
N ASN A 675 -44.75 17.47 -24.49
CA ASN A 675 -44.89 16.01 -24.58
C ASN A 675 -45.50 15.51 -25.90
N GLU A 676 -45.97 16.42 -26.77
CA GLU A 676 -46.66 16.04 -28.01
C GLU A 676 -45.73 16.01 -29.22
N VAL A 677 -46.06 15.14 -30.17
CA VAL A 677 -45.42 15.06 -31.48
C VAL A 677 -46.35 15.67 -32.51
N TYR A 678 -45.84 16.63 -33.27
CA TYR A 678 -46.62 17.33 -34.29
C TYR A 678 -46.17 16.94 -35.69
N VAL A 679 -47.11 16.55 -36.53
CA VAL A 679 -46.91 16.43 -37.97
C VAL A 679 -47.27 17.77 -38.61
N LEU A 680 -46.33 18.42 -39.31
CA LEU A 680 -46.48 19.80 -39.79
C LEU A 680 -47.74 20.03 -40.63
N LYS A 681 -48.03 19.12 -41.57
CA LYS A 681 -49.24 19.20 -42.41
C LYS A 681 -50.54 19.15 -41.61
N ASN A 682 -50.54 18.48 -40.46
CA ASN A 682 -51.72 18.43 -39.57
C ASN A 682 -51.72 19.64 -38.61
N PHE A 683 -50.53 20.06 -38.17
CA PHE A 683 -50.36 21.14 -37.20
C PHE A 683 -50.97 22.45 -37.69
N ILE A 684 -50.80 22.81 -38.97
CA ILE A 684 -51.36 24.05 -39.54
C ILE A 684 -52.89 24.10 -39.54
N TYR A 685 -53.57 22.98 -39.32
CA TYR A 685 -55.02 22.89 -39.18
C TYR A 685 -55.47 22.64 -37.72
N SER A 686 -54.53 22.60 -36.78
CA SER A 686 -54.82 22.32 -35.38
C SER A 686 -55.32 23.56 -34.63
N SER A 687 -56.04 23.34 -33.52
CA SER A 687 -56.40 24.40 -32.57
C SER A 687 -55.18 25.12 -32.01
N THR A 688 -54.07 24.39 -31.82
CA THR A 688 -52.77 24.91 -31.36
C THR A 688 -52.20 25.95 -32.32
N PHE A 689 -52.27 25.70 -33.64
CA PHE A 689 -51.84 26.68 -34.63
C PHE A 689 -52.78 27.89 -34.72
N ASN A 690 -54.10 27.68 -34.62
CA ASN A 690 -55.07 28.78 -34.57
C ASN A 690 -54.81 29.69 -33.37
N ALA A 691 -54.54 29.12 -32.19
CA ALA A 691 -54.18 29.89 -31.01
C ALA A 691 -52.91 30.73 -31.24
N LEU A 692 -51.90 30.17 -31.92
CA LEU A 692 -50.66 30.89 -32.23
C LEU A 692 -50.89 32.10 -33.13
N ILE A 693 -51.66 31.95 -34.21
CA ILE A 693 -51.91 33.06 -35.14
C ILE A 693 -52.83 34.13 -34.54
N GLU A 694 -53.62 33.81 -33.52
CA GLU A 694 -54.46 34.75 -32.77
C GLU A 694 -53.67 35.58 -31.75
N MET A 695 -52.46 35.16 -31.34
CA MET A 695 -51.61 35.92 -30.41
C MET A 695 -51.12 37.26 -30.99
N ASN A 696 -50.99 37.36 -32.31
CA ASN A 696 -50.53 38.55 -33.00
C ASN A 696 -51.01 38.58 -34.46
N ASN A 697 -51.82 39.57 -34.83
CA ASN A 697 -52.37 39.71 -36.19
C ASN A 697 -51.29 39.79 -37.27
N GLU A 698 -50.11 40.33 -36.97
CA GLU A 698 -48.98 40.39 -37.92
C GLU A 698 -48.45 39.00 -38.30
N TYR A 699 -48.65 37.98 -37.46
CA TYR A 699 -48.31 36.58 -37.79
C TYR A 699 -49.18 36.05 -38.90
N LYS A 700 -50.49 36.32 -38.81
CA LYS A 700 -51.48 35.92 -39.80
C LYS A 700 -51.19 36.54 -41.16
N GLU A 701 -50.85 37.84 -41.17
CA GLU A 701 -50.47 38.55 -42.39
C GLU A 701 -49.22 37.95 -43.02
N LEU A 702 -48.17 37.67 -42.23
CA LEU A 702 -46.93 37.07 -42.73
C LEU A 702 -47.16 35.66 -43.28
N LEU A 703 -47.83 34.79 -42.53
CA LEU A 703 -47.98 33.38 -42.87
C LEU A 703 -48.88 33.14 -44.08
N PHE A 704 -49.99 33.89 -44.20
CA PHE A 704 -50.94 33.72 -45.29
C PHE A 704 -50.57 34.51 -46.55
N SER A 705 -49.57 35.38 -46.49
CA SER A 705 -49.00 36.03 -47.68
C SER A 705 -48.14 35.09 -48.53
N PHE A 706 -47.71 33.95 -47.98
CA PHE A 706 -46.78 33.02 -48.63
C PHE A 706 -47.13 31.55 -48.30
N ASP A 707 -46.23 30.61 -48.63
CA ASP A 707 -46.39 29.22 -48.25
C ASP A 707 -46.22 29.05 -46.73
N THR A 708 -47.37 28.97 -46.04
CA THR A 708 -47.43 28.79 -44.58
C THR A 708 -46.66 27.55 -44.13
N VAL A 709 -46.74 26.44 -44.87
CA VAL A 709 -46.05 25.20 -44.50
C VAL A 709 -44.54 25.44 -44.50
N GLU A 710 -44.03 26.08 -45.54
CA GLU A 710 -42.59 26.28 -45.67
C GLU A 710 -42.05 27.35 -44.71
N ILE A 711 -42.83 28.38 -44.39
CA ILE A 711 -42.46 29.33 -43.32
C ILE A 711 -42.38 28.61 -41.97
N ILE A 712 -43.41 27.86 -41.58
CA ILE A 712 -43.41 27.15 -40.30
C ILE A 712 -42.27 26.13 -40.25
N ARG A 713 -42.04 25.41 -41.35
CA ARG A 713 -40.89 24.51 -41.47
C ARG A 713 -39.56 25.24 -41.28
N SER A 714 -39.36 26.36 -41.96
CA SER A 714 -38.17 27.21 -41.82
C SER A 714 -37.97 27.68 -40.39
N ILE A 715 -39.06 28.05 -39.70
CA ILE A 715 -39.02 28.51 -38.30
C ILE A 715 -38.64 27.34 -37.39
N VAL A 716 -39.30 26.19 -37.52
CA VAL A 716 -38.98 24.99 -36.73
C VAL A 716 -37.52 24.56 -36.92
N LEU A 717 -37.03 24.53 -38.16
CA LEU A 717 -35.62 24.22 -38.47
C LEU A 717 -34.65 25.18 -37.76
N SER A 718 -35.07 26.41 -37.48
CA SER A 718 -34.25 27.43 -36.80
C SER A 718 -34.41 27.50 -35.27
N LEU A 719 -35.20 26.62 -34.66
CA LEU A 719 -35.39 26.56 -33.20
C LEU A 719 -34.53 25.44 -32.58
N ARG A 720 -33.71 25.76 -31.57
CA ARG A 720 -32.78 24.80 -30.96
C ARG A 720 -33.49 23.83 -30.00
N GLU A 721 -34.62 24.25 -29.43
CA GLU A 721 -35.41 23.56 -28.40
C GLU A 721 -36.42 22.56 -28.97
N ILE A 722 -36.52 22.47 -30.29
CA ILE A 722 -37.48 21.58 -30.97
C ILE A 722 -36.69 20.55 -31.74
N ASN A 723 -36.86 19.26 -31.50
CA ASN A 723 -36.34 18.21 -32.36
C ASN A 723 -37.23 18.03 -33.60
N TYR A 724 -36.68 17.50 -34.70
CA TYR A 724 -37.45 17.22 -35.91
C TYR A 724 -36.94 15.97 -36.64
N ILE A 725 -37.82 15.37 -37.43
CA ILE A 725 -37.52 14.30 -38.39
C ILE A 725 -38.10 14.71 -39.73
N GLU A 726 -37.30 14.60 -40.78
CA GLU A 726 -37.73 14.87 -42.15
C GLU A 726 -37.50 13.62 -43.01
N THR A 727 -38.57 13.09 -43.61
CA THR A 727 -38.53 11.93 -44.51
C THR A 727 -39.42 12.21 -45.72
N ASN A 728 -38.83 12.30 -46.92
CA ASN A 728 -39.45 12.53 -48.25
C ASN A 728 -40.60 13.57 -48.30
N ASP A 729 -41.79 13.27 -47.75
CA ASP A 729 -42.99 14.12 -47.76
C ASP A 729 -43.54 14.51 -46.38
N THR A 730 -42.88 14.09 -45.30
CA THR A 730 -43.34 14.25 -43.92
C THR A 730 -42.31 14.99 -43.09
N PHE A 731 -42.76 16.04 -42.40
CA PHE A 731 -41.99 16.82 -41.46
C PHE A 731 -42.64 16.74 -40.08
N ILE A 732 -41.93 16.17 -39.12
CA ILE A 732 -42.38 15.92 -37.75
C ILE A 732 -41.52 16.74 -36.82
N PHE A 733 -42.12 17.35 -35.80
CA PHE A 733 -41.38 18.11 -34.81
C PHE A 733 -41.98 17.99 -33.40
N SER A 734 -41.14 18.17 -32.38
CA SER A 734 -41.53 18.12 -30.98
C SER A 734 -40.46 18.76 -30.09
N LYS A 735 -40.82 19.23 -28.90
CA LYS A 735 -39.86 19.59 -27.86
C LYS A 735 -39.18 18.37 -27.23
N LYS A 736 -39.85 17.20 -27.21
CA LYS A 736 -39.23 15.96 -26.74
C LYS A 736 -38.21 15.46 -27.76
N GLU A 737 -37.29 14.61 -27.31
CA GLU A 737 -36.31 14.01 -28.20
C GLU A 737 -37.01 13.16 -29.27
N LEU A 738 -36.65 13.39 -30.54
CA LEU A 738 -37.23 12.68 -31.67
C LEU A 738 -36.19 11.83 -32.37
N SER A 739 -36.53 10.57 -32.56
CA SER A 739 -35.84 9.64 -33.45
C SER A 739 -36.86 8.64 -33.97
N ILE A 740 -36.52 7.94 -35.05
CA ILE A 740 -37.39 6.89 -35.59
C ILE A 740 -37.60 5.79 -34.56
N SER A 741 -36.57 5.39 -33.80
CA SER A 741 -36.71 4.43 -32.71
C SER A 741 -37.65 4.94 -31.62
N LYS A 742 -37.56 6.21 -31.19
CA LYS A 742 -38.49 6.75 -30.18
C LYS A 742 -39.95 6.75 -30.61
N LEU A 743 -40.22 6.99 -31.89
CA LEU A 743 -41.59 6.90 -32.42
C LEU A 743 -42.08 5.46 -32.49
N ILE A 744 -41.18 4.51 -32.78
CA ILE A 744 -41.46 3.07 -32.71
C ILE A 744 -41.71 2.66 -31.24
N ASP A 745 -40.89 3.13 -30.29
CA ASP A 745 -41.07 2.91 -28.85
C ASP A 745 -42.42 3.44 -28.37
N ASP A 746 -42.78 4.69 -28.69
CA ASP A 746 -44.07 5.27 -28.33
C ASP A 746 -45.23 4.41 -28.88
N THR A 747 -45.09 3.92 -30.10
CA THR A 747 -46.09 3.06 -30.74
C THR A 747 -46.16 1.68 -30.06
N LEU A 748 -45.02 1.02 -29.86
CA LEU A 748 -44.95 -0.31 -29.24
C LEU A 748 -45.26 -0.29 -27.74
N ASN A 749 -45.04 0.82 -27.03
CA ASN A 749 -45.48 0.97 -25.64
C ASN A 749 -47.01 1.00 -25.52
N GLU A 750 -47.71 1.49 -26.54
CA GLU A 750 -49.17 1.53 -26.57
C GLU A 750 -49.78 0.16 -26.91
N TYR A 751 -49.17 -0.59 -27.84
CA TYR A 751 -49.71 -1.85 -28.36
C TYR A 751 -49.02 -3.12 -27.81
N GLY A 752 -47.84 -3.00 -27.19
CA GLY A 752 -46.99 -4.09 -26.70
C GLY A 752 -46.24 -4.86 -27.80
N SER A 753 -46.96 -5.29 -28.83
CA SER A 753 -46.42 -5.98 -30.01
C SER A 753 -47.26 -5.69 -31.24
N LEU A 754 -46.64 -5.62 -32.41
CA LEU A 754 -47.32 -5.40 -33.68
C LEU A 754 -46.68 -6.26 -34.78
N SER A 755 -47.45 -6.68 -35.77
CA SER A 755 -46.87 -7.13 -37.04
C SER A 755 -46.13 -5.98 -37.73
N LEU A 756 -45.19 -6.29 -38.62
CA LEU A 756 -44.48 -5.27 -39.40
C LEU A 756 -45.43 -4.39 -40.22
N TYR A 757 -46.52 -4.97 -40.73
CA TYR A 757 -47.56 -4.24 -41.44
C TYR A 757 -48.36 -3.33 -40.51
N GLU A 758 -48.79 -3.81 -39.35
CA GLU A 758 -49.52 -2.99 -38.37
C GLU A 758 -48.64 -1.88 -37.79
N LEU A 759 -47.35 -2.12 -37.58
CA LEU A 759 -46.40 -1.08 -37.17
C LEU A 759 -46.30 0.00 -38.26
N GLN A 760 -46.25 -0.39 -39.54
CA GLN A 760 -46.24 0.56 -40.65
C GLN A 760 -47.52 1.40 -40.69
N GLU A 761 -48.69 0.78 -40.54
CA GLU A 761 -49.97 1.50 -40.49
C GLU A 761 -50.04 2.45 -39.29
N ALA A 762 -49.66 1.99 -38.10
CA ALA A 762 -49.67 2.82 -36.89
C ALA A 762 -48.75 4.03 -36.98
N LEU A 763 -47.54 3.85 -37.54
CA LEU A 763 -46.61 4.96 -37.78
C LEU A 763 -47.11 5.91 -38.87
N PHE A 764 -47.80 5.40 -39.89
CA PHE A 764 -48.41 6.24 -40.92
C PHE A 764 -49.61 7.03 -40.37
N ASP A 765 -50.44 6.43 -39.53
CA ASP A 765 -51.62 7.10 -38.99
C ASP A 765 -51.28 8.15 -37.95
N LYS A 766 -50.36 7.85 -37.03
CA LYS A 766 -49.94 8.78 -35.98
C LYS A 766 -48.98 9.85 -36.49
N TYR A 767 -48.01 9.44 -37.32
CA TYR A 767 -46.87 10.29 -37.66
C TYR A 767 -46.70 10.54 -39.16
N ARG A 768 -47.52 9.91 -40.03
CA ARG A 768 -47.40 9.98 -41.50
C ARG A 768 -46.04 9.49 -42.02
N ILE A 769 -45.40 8.57 -41.31
CA ILE A 769 -44.14 7.94 -41.72
C ILE A 769 -44.46 6.78 -42.68
N GLN A 770 -43.86 6.79 -43.86
CA GLN A 770 -44.06 5.77 -44.90
C GLN A 770 -42.89 4.77 -44.99
N LYS A 771 -41.97 4.77 -44.02
CA LYS A 771 -40.80 3.91 -44.03
C LYS A 771 -41.19 2.45 -43.74
N ILE A 772 -40.70 1.54 -44.57
CA ILE A 772 -40.81 0.09 -44.38
C ILE A 772 -39.59 -0.38 -43.61
N PHE A 773 -39.80 -1.15 -42.54
CA PHE A 773 -38.75 -1.67 -41.68
C PHE A 773 -38.58 -3.17 -41.88
N SER A 774 -37.34 -3.64 -41.89
CA SER A 774 -37.02 -5.07 -41.87
C SER A 774 -36.79 -5.57 -40.45
N ASN A 775 -37.00 -6.87 -40.20
CA ASN A 775 -36.66 -7.50 -38.92
C ASN A 775 -35.18 -7.31 -38.54
N GLY A 776 -34.27 -7.30 -39.52
CA GLY A 776 -32.84 -7.03 -39.27
C GLY A 776 -32.63 -5.60 -38.77
N GLU A 777 -33.24 -4.62 -39.43
CA GLU A 777 -33.14 -3.22 -39.05
C GLU A 777 -33.74 -2.95 -37.65
N LEU A 778 -34.89 -3.56 -37.32
CA LEU A 778 -35.51 -3.41 -36.01
C LEU A 778 -34.72 -4.14 -34.91
N SER A 779 -34.13 -5.29 -35.21
CA SER A 779 -33.24 -5.99 -34.29
C SER A 779 -31.97 -5.19 -34.01
N ASP A 780 -31.39 -4.52 -35.02
CA ASP A 780 -30.23 -3.65 -34.86
C ASP A 780 -30.57 -2.40 -34.02
N MET A 781 -31.83 -1.97 -34.04
CA MET A 781 -32.36 -0.90 -33.17
C MET A 781 -32.64 -1.37 -31.72
N GLY A 782 -32.49 -2.67 -31.43
CA GLY A 782 -32.64 -3.23 -30.08
C GLY A 782 -34.00 -3.85 -29.77
N TYR A 783 -34.92 -3.92 -30.74
CA TYR A 783 -36.20 -4.59 -30.57
C TYR A 783 -36.08 -6.11 -30.69
N TYR A 784 -37.00 -6.83 -30.07
CA TYR A 784 -37.02 -8.28 -30.19
C TYR A 784 -37.85 -8.70 -31.41
N CYS A 785 -37.16 -9.26 -32.41
CA CYS A 785 -37.75 -9.76 -33.66
C CYS A 785 -37.47 -11.27 -33.80
N PRO A 786 -38.43 -12.16 -33.48
CA PRO A 786 -38.24 -13.61 -33.62
C PRO A 786 -38.04 -14.00 -35.09
N LYS A 787 -37.08 -14.88 -35.38
CA LYS A 787 -36.77 -15.32 -36.76
C LYS A 787 -37.95 -15.98 -37.49
N SER A 788 -38.93 -16.49 -36.75
CA SER A 788 -40.11 -17.20 -37.26
C SER A 788 -41.40 -16.36 -37.23
N SER A 789 -41.34 -15.07 -36.88
CA SER A 789 -42.51 -14.20 -36.73
C SER A 789 -42.36 -12.94 -37.58
N GLU A 790 -43.47 -12.49 -38.17
CA GLU A 790 -43.59 -11.17 -38.82
C GLU A 790 -43.96 -10.07 -37.81
N LYS A 791 -43.77 -10.31 -36.51
CA LYS A 791 -44.02 -9.36 -35.42
C LYS A 791 -42.73 -8.80 -34.83
N VAL A 792 -42.84 -7.56 -34.37
CA VAL A 792 -41.85 -6.86 -33.56
C VAL A 792 -42.40 -6.61 -32.16
N TYR A 793 -41.54 -6.86 -31.17
CA TYR A 793 -41.85 -6.73 -29.76
C TYR A 793 -40.97 -5.68 -29.14
N LEU A 794 -41.53 -4.93 -28.19
CA LEU A 794 -40.79 -3.95 -27.41
C LEU A 794 -39.56 -4.57 -26.74
N ASN A 795 -39.70 -5.77 -26.16
CA ASN A 795 -38.60 -6.56 -25.62
C ASN A 795 -38.96 -8.05 -25.61
N LYS A 796 -38.00 -8.89 -25.15
CA LYS A 796 -38.18 -10.35 -25.07
C LYS A 796 -39.27 -10.78 -24.08
N GLU A 797 -39.51 -10.01 -23.02
CA GLU A 797 -40.53 -10.33 -22.01
C GLU A 797 -41.95 -10.26 -22.59
N TYR A 798 -42.23 -9.29 -23.46
CA TYR A 798 -43.52 -9.21 -24.16
C TYR A 798 -43.75 -10.40 -25.10
N TYR A 799 -42.70 -10.90 -25.74
CA TYR A 799 -42.78 -12.12 -26.55
C TYR A 799 -43.01 -13.37 -25.69
N GLU A 800 -42.29 -13.50 -24.58
CA GLU A 800 -42.46 -14.61 -23.63
C GLU A 800 -43.87 -14.61 -23.02
N LYS A 801 -44.41 -13.42 -22.70
CA LYS A 801 -45.77 -13.26 -22.20
C LYS A 801 -46.82 -13.68 -23.24
N GLU A 802 -46.70 -13.24 -24.49
CA GLU A 802 -47.63 -13.66 -25.56
C GLU A 802 -47.54 -15.19 -25.79
N LEU A 803 -46.33 -15.77 -25.73
CA LEU A 803 -46.13 -17.23 -25.80
C LEU A 803 -46.79 -17.97 -24.63
N GLU A 804 -46.65 -17.47 -23.41
CA GLU A 804 -47.30 -18.05 -22.23
C GLU A 804 -48.83 -17.96 -22.32
N GLU A 805 -49.38 -16.84 -22.80
CA GLU A 805 -50.83 -16.68 -23.03
C GLU A 805 -51.34 -17.67 -24.10
N TYR A 806 -50.58 -17.86 -25.18
CA TYR A 806 -50.85 -18.87 -26.22
C TYR A 806 -50.78 -20.31 -25.69
N LEU A 807 -49.77 -20.63 -24.88
CA LEU A 807 -49.57 -21.97 -24.31
C LEU A 807 -50.59 -22.30 -23.21
N ASN A 808 -51.09 -21.29 -22.51
CA ASN A 808 -52.12 -21.42 -21.47
C ASN A 808 -53.55 -21.34 -22.01
N GLY A 809 -53.75 -21.16 -23.31
CA GLY A 809 -55.06 -21.26 -23.98
C GLY A 809 -55.99 -20.05 -23.81
N ASN A 810 -55.46 -18.88 -23.45
CA ASN A 810 -56.23 -17.64 -23.41
C ASN A 810 -55.99 -16.84 -24.70
N THR A 811 -56.78 -17.15 -25.74
CA THR A 811 -56.99 -16.28 -26.90
C THR A 811 -58.46 -15.91 -27.01
#